data_AF-V9KCD0-F1
#
_entry.id   AF-V9KCD0-F1
#
_cell.length_a   1.000
_cell.length_b   1.000
_cell.length_c   1.000
_cell.angle_alpha   90.00
_cell.angle_beta   90.00
_cell.angle_gamma   90.00
#
_symmetry.space_group_name_H-M   'P 1'
#
loop_
_entity.id
_entity.type
_entity.pdbx_description
1 polymer ?
#
loop_
_entity_poly.entity_id
_entity_poly.type
_entity_poly.pdbx_seq_one_letter_code
_entity_poly.pdbx_strand_id
1 'polypeptide(L)'
;MSKKRKRQDDFQKVKLKVGKKKPKSDNATNTNFKTQAVHVPEQLKTDASLPTNNRKLNVKDLLTQLHHYNSGVKQSALTGLKDLVSQHPSVITSHLSNILSDVSAVFTDKDPTVRAAAVRLLHFLAPRISGEQMAPFYPLVSAHLSSAMTHIVEGIQEDALKVLDVLLEHYPELLTESSNVLLKNFVELISHQKFSKEMKAGGKTSSWILSINPNRHITSQQWRLNVLTRLKKFLQTVVEGLSHSVENEAIFETDDRTGSEYMSTLEVNWEQYINGQQQIQLYEHSGSQPCIAAPFRLRSLLGIGVGTEDGLSSIENLKAFIKTLVPLLLDCWVEASPSQLVAPIPGNLLEPEAMMLMMQVLSIIQLLWKLMHQQDETQKLESWLRNQYLNDFKNHFIRNFPYSVMETLKPKKKDGTKKEKQGAAVLNGADHILALNLALCQVMVLLTNTSTVHLDTEWLEQIRKFVTESLSDGRKLSSHQLSGLLMVVWRLVLIQRNRGASEELLRAVYTQYQQQGLTLSVRTLLLHFFSGLYLREKSSNLLISRSKLLTRWLAGLPLQLAQLGSRNPLLSAQLINVIHAAAARANKELLQSLQSNVYRLYDPQDGTLVLLPSDMQHCLVQLVYFLPCISPELLSCLSRCCTMGRLSSKLATCLIRILHTRSSFGGWTTSLQDSVVKDVDYFSFLFSTLTGFSGDELAWLQNSNSNPHVRQTQFSPVRLYVTDLDQFVHHWTLTEVVCHCLSSIPSRIQCCDILQSAICKHLVGVNLLPDSTAGSVLTAVSQLIDPAFIPNECLLKFLASCCYSLLYFILTLEKNSRGNTQKWDLLWSSCLTALIHIPRLLRLMLQGVKVNGSSQEELPVIAQVLRLLLKQAQLRQHMVANAALLQQVIQDITNCKTGDGQEQWLTELHYWFSISITARPRGTTSLPVTY
;
A
#
# COMPACT_ATOMS: atom_id res chain seq x y z
N MET A 1 2.24 38.88 129.46
CA MET A 1 1.92 40.33 129.48
C MET A 1 2.52 41.01 128.24
N SER A 2 1.66 41.46 127.32
CA SER A 2 1.85 42.48 126.25
C SER A 2 3.24 42.64 125.59
N LYS A 3 3.42 42.13 124.36
CA LYS A 3 4.58 42.48 123.51
C LYS A 3 4.18 43.55 122.48
N LYS A 4 4.60 44.78 122.81
CA LYS A 4 4.53 46.02 122.01
C LYS A 4 5.10 45.85 120.58
N ARG A 5 4.43 46.51 119.63
CA ARG A 5 4.84 46.73 118.23
C ARG A 5 6.31 47.19 118.12
N LYS A 6 7.11 46.52 117.30
CA LYS A 6 8.40 47.02 116.79
C LYS A 6 8.17 47.78 115.47
N ARG A 7 8.85 48.92 115.35
CA ARG A 7 8.91 49.84 114.20
C ARG A 7 9.22 49.10 112.89
N GLN A 8 8.53 49.46 111.79
CA GLN A 8 8.95 49.13 110.42
C GLN A 8 9.93 50.20 109.96
N ASP A 9 11.14 49.80 109.55
CA ASP A 9 12.10 50.72 108.94
C ASP A 9 11.75 50.94 107.46
N ASP A 10 11.84 52.19 106.97
CA ASP A 10 11.48 52.58 105.59
C ASP A 10 12.38 51.93 104.52
N PHE A 11 13.58 51.49 104.91
CA PHE A 11 14.53 50.81 104.03
C PHE A 11 14.80 49.39 104.51
N GLN A 12 14.16 48.42 103.86
CA GLN A 12 14.38 47.00 104.13
C GLN A 12 15.44 46.42 103.19
N LYS A 13 16.66 46.24 103.70
CA LYS A 13 17.69 45.50 102.96
C LYS A 13 17.28 44.03 102.82
N VAL A 14 17.00 43.59 101.60
CA VAL A 14 16.69 42.18 101.30
C VAL A 14 17.86 41.31 101.75
N LYS A 15 17.59 40.31 102.59
CA LYS A 15 18.60 39.37 103.10
C LYS A 15 19.33 38.69 101.94
N LEU A 16 20.66 38.79 101.94
CA LEU A 16 21.53 38.12 100.96
C LEU A 16 21.32 36.60 101.02
N LYS A 17 20.71 36.03 99.98
CA LYS A 17 20.62 34.58 99.81
C LYS A 17 21.83 34.12 99.00
N VAL A 18 22.70 33.35 99.66
CA VAL A 18 23.93 32.77 99.10
C VAL A 18 23.58 31.98 97.83
N GLY A 19 24.28 32.23 96.73
CA GLY A 19 24.05 31.62 95.41
C GLY A 19 23.22 32.44 94.41
N LYS A 20 22.61 33.57 94.80
CA LYS A 20 21.94 34.50 93.85
C LYS A 20 22.78 35.77 93.63
N LYS A 21 22.81 36.30 92.39
CA LYS A 21 23.52 37.55 92.06
C LYS A 21 23.00 38.69 92.93
N LYS A 22 23.91 39.50 93.46
CA LYS A 22 23.61 40.65 94.32
C LYS A 22 22.59 41.56 93.60
N PRO A 23 21.43 41.88 94.22
CA PRO A 23 20.46 42.79 93.62
C PRO A 23 21.09 44.17 93.37
N LYS A 24 20.71 44.80 92.26
CA LYS A 24 21.15 46.16 91.91
C LYS A 24 20.67 47.13 93.00
N SER A 25 21.41 48.22 93.22
CA SER A 25 21.04 49.23 94.21
C SER A 25 19.67 49.84 93.89
N ASP A 26 18.88 50.18 94.91
CA ASP A 26 17.48 50.62 94.75
C ASP A 26 17.33 51.89 93.90
N ASN A 27 18.39 52.68 93.74
CA ASN A 27 18.44 53.86 92.89
C ASN A 27 18.79 53.58 91.41
N ALA A 28 18.93 52.31 91.00
CA ALA A 28 19.29 51.94 89.63
C ALA A 28 18.07 51.96 88.70
N THR A 29 18.02 52.93 87.78
CA THR A 29 16.99 52.97 86.72
C THR A 29 17.28 51.88 85.68
N ASN A 30 16.28 51.05 85.38
CA ASN A 30 16.42 49.97 84.39
C ASN A 30 16.14 50.49 82.97
N THR A 31 17.19 50.65 82.17
CA THR A 31 17.12 51.11 80.77
C THR A 31 16.86 49.99 79.76
N ASN A 32 16.60 48.75 80.20
CA ASN A 32 16.25 47.66 79.30
C ASN A 32 14.79 47.76 78.87
N PHE A 33 14.55 48.39 77.71
CA PHE A 33 13.33 48.18 76.95
C PHE A 33 13.63 47.33 75.71
N LYS A 34 12.62 46.60 75.23
CA LYS A 34 12.69 45.84 73.98
C LYS A 34 11.57 46.28 73.07
N THR A 35 11.90 46.63 71.84
CA THR A 35 10.97 46.87 70.75
C THR A 35 11.01 45.67 69.80
N GLN A 36 9.84 45.14 69.42
CA GLN A 36 9.69 44.09 68.40
C GLN A 36 9.00 44.67 67.17
N ALA A 37 9.51 44.33 65.99
CA ALA A 37 8.90 44.72 64.72
C ALA A 37 7.63 43.89 64.46
N VAL A 38 6.56 44.54 63.97
CA VAL A 38 5.33 43.85 63.55
C VAL A 38 5.59 43.19 62.20
N HIS A 39 5.54 41.85 62.15
CA HIS A 39 5.65 41.10 60.89
C HIS A 39 4.26 40.90 60.29
N VAL A 40 3.96 41.67 59.24
CA VAL A 40 2.73 41.48 58.45
C VAL A 40 2.97 40.35 57.44
N PRO A 41 2.16 39.28 57.41
CA PRO A 41 2.30 38.22 56.41
C PRO A 41 2.12 38.82 55.00
N GLU A 42 2.97 38.43 54.05
CA GLU A 42 2.93 38.92 52.67
C GLU A 42 1.54 38.69 52.06
N GLN A 43 0.78 39.76 51.90
CA GLN A 43 -0.39 39.76 51.01
C GLN A 43 0.12 39.61 49.58
N LEU A 44 -0.44 38.64 48.83
CA LEU A 44 -0.07 38.23 47.47
C LEU A 44 0.54 39.38 46.64
N LYS A 45 1.87 39.44 46.56
CA LYS A 45 2.58 40.40 45.71
C LYS A 45 2.25 40.08 44.26
N THR A 46 1.75 41.06 43.50
CA THR A 46 1.58 40.95 42.05
C THR A 46 2.95 41.01 41.38
N ASP A 47 3.59 39.84 41.21
CA ASP A 47 4.74 39.70 40.31
C ASP A 47 4.24 39.82 38.87
N ALA A 48 4.46 40.98 38.24
CA ALA A 48 4.03 41.25 36.87
C ALA A 48 4.73 40.37 35.80
N SER A 49 5.73 39.57 36.19
CA SER A 49 6.53 38.72 35.31
C SER A 49 5.98 37.30 35.12
N LEU A 50 5.05 36.84 35.97
CA LEU A 50 4.53 35.48 35.92
C LEU A 50 3.20 35.41 35.15
N PRO A 51 2.97 34.36 34.35
CA PRO A 51 1.71 34.19 33.64
C PRO A 51 0.56 34.03 34.64
N THR A 52 -0.49 34.83 34.47
CA THR A 52 -1.70 34.80 35.30
C THR A 52 -2.94 34.71 34.43
N ASN A 53 -4.03 34.17 34.99
CA ASN A 53 -5.30 34.08 34.28
C ASN A 53 -6.08 35.41 34.35
N ASN A 54 -7.30 35.43 33.79
CA ASN A 54 -8.21 36.58 33.84
C ASN A 54 -8.55 37.07 35.27
N ARG A 55 -8.34 36.23 36.29
CA ARG A 55 -8.54 36.54 37.71
C ARG A 55 -7.24 36.91 38.44
N LYS A 56 -6.14 37.11 37.70
CA LYS A 56 -4.79 37.41 38.19
C LYS A 56 -4.22 36.33 39.12
N LEU A 57 -4.61 35.08 38.93
CA LEU A 57 -4.08 33.93 39.67
C LEU A 57 -3.01 33.22 38.83
N ASN A 58 -1.87 32.91 39.44
CA ASN A 58 -0.82 32.11 38.82
C ASN A 58 -1.11 30.59 38.99
N VAL A 59 -0.28 29.73 38.38
CA VAL A 59 -0.44 28.26 38.44
C VAL A 59 -0.45 27.75 39.89
N LYS A 60 0.47 28.23 40.74
CA LYS A 60 0.58 27.78 42.14
C LYS A 60 -0.66 28.15 42.96
N ASP A 61 -1.21 29.35 42.73
CA ASP A 61 -2.42 29.80 43.40
C ASP A 61 -3.63 28.92 43.01
N LEU A 62 -3.72 28.55 41.73
CA LEU A 62 -4.79 27.68 41.25
C LEU A 62 -4.65 26.24 41.76
N LEU A 63 -3.44 25.69 41.76
CA LEU A 63 -3.17 24.35 42.29
C LEU A 63 -3.43 24.25 43.80
N THR A 64 -3.06 25.27 44.58
CA THR A 64 -3.38 25.31 46.02
C THR A 64 -4.89 25.38 46.28
N GLN A 65 -5.66 26.06 45.43
CA GLN A 65 -7.13 26.10 45.52
C GLN A 65 -7.79 24.74 45.23
N LEU A 66 -7.12 23.80 44.54
CA LEU A 66 -7.64 22.44 44.34
C LEU A 66 -7.71 21.63 45.64
N HIS A 67 -6.96 22.02 46.67
CA HIS A 67 -6.98 21.38 48.00
C HIS A 67 -7.99 22.00 48.97
N HIS A 68 -8.74 23.02 48.53
CA HIS A 68 -9.70 23.72 49.38
C HIS A 68 -10.97 22.90 49.65
N TYR A 69 -11.56 23.00 50.85
CA TYR A 69 -12.74 22.20 51.22
C TYR A 69 -14.01 22.54 50.40
N ASN A 70 -14.14 23.78 49.93
CA ASN A 70 -15.29 24.25 49.12
C ASN A 70 -15.18 23.80 47.66
N SER A 71 -16.19 23.06 47.17
CA SER A 71 -16.25 22.55 45.79
C SER A 71 -16.33 23.63 44.72
N GLY A 72 -17.03 24.75 44.97
CA GLY A 72 -17.11 25.87 44.02
C GLY A 72 -15.75 26.55 43.79
N VAL A 73 -14.90 26.59 44.83
CA VAL A 73 -13.52 27.11 44.72
C VAL A 73 -12.67 26.16 43.86
N LYS A 74 -12.72 24.85 44.12
CA LYS A 74 -12.03 23.83 43.33
C LYS A 74 -12.45 23.85 41.86
N GLN A 75 -13.75 23.90 41.58
CA GLN A 75 -14.29 23.97 40.22
C GLN A 75 -13.81 25.23 39.49
N SER A 76 -13.83 26.38 40.19
CA SER A 76 -13.32 27.65 39.66
C SER A 76 -11.81 27.59 39.38
N ALA A 77 -11.04 26.90 40.22
CA ALA A 77 -9.61 26.72 40.04
C ALA A 77 -9.29 25.86 38.81
N LEU A 78 -10.01 24.74 38.60
CA LEU A 78 -9.88 23.90 37.40
C LEU A 78 -10.20 24.68 36.11
N THR A 79 -11.27 25.49 36.15
CA THR A 79 -11.64 26.36 35.02
C THR A 79 -10.59 27.45 34.79
N GLY A 80 -10.12 28.07 35.87
CA GLY A 80 -9.05 29.08 35.81
C GLY A 80 -7.72 28.52 35.32
N LEU A 81 -7.41 27.24 35.58
CA LEU A 81 -6.22 26.56 35.08
C LEU A 81 -6.33 26.30 33.58
N LYS A 82 -7.53 25.92 33.09
CA LYS A 82 -7.81 25.82 31.65
C LYS A 82 -7.60 27.17 30.94
N ASP A 83 -8.13 28.25 31.52
CA ASP A 83 -7.99 29.60 30.96
C ASP A 83 -6.52 30.05 30.93
N LEU A 84 -5.77 29.81 32.02
CA LEU A 84 -4.35 30.14 32.13
C LEU A 84 -3.52 29.44 31.04
N VAL A 85 -3.72 28.13 30.89
CA VAL A 85 -2.99 27.32 29.91
C VAL A 85 -3.38 27.69 28.47
N SER A 86 -4.62 28.12 28.25
CA SER A 86 -5.07 28.61 26.93
C SER A 86 -4.35 29.88 26.51
N GLN A 87 -4.07 30.78 27.47
CA GLN A 87 -3.37 32.04 27.22
C GLN A 87 -1.84 31.87 27.19
N HIS A 88 -1.31 30.93 27.98
CA HIS A 88 0.12 30.69 28.12
C HIS A 88 0.46 29.20 28.04
N PRO A 89 0.53 28.60 26.83
CA PRO A 89 0.80 27.16 26.68
C PRO A 89 2.13 26.67 27.28
N SER A 90 3.15 27.55 27.38
CA SER A 90 4.44 27.26 28.01
C SER A 90 4.33 26.86 29.48
N VAL A 91 3.23 27.24 30.15
CA VAL A 91 2.92 26.81 31.53
C VAL A 91 2.86 25.28 31.65
N ILE A 92 2.36 24.58 30.62
CA ILE A 92 2.31 23.11 30.62
C ILE A 92 3.72 22.56 30.76
N THR A 93 4.64 22.98 29.90
CA THR A 93 6.02 22.48 29.91
C THR A 93 6.76 22.76 31.23
N SER A 94 6.48 23.90 31.87
CA SER A 94 7.15 24.27 33.13
C SER A 94 6.55 23.63 34.38
N HIS A 95 5.27 23.22 34.35
CA HIS A 95 4.54 22.76 35.53
C HIS A 95 3.79 21.42 35.34
N LEU A 96 4.11 20.65 34.29
CA LEU A 96 3.42 19.42 33.91
C LEU A 96 3.22 18.45 35.08
N SER A 97 4.29 18.15 35.81
CA SER A 97 4.28 17.23 36.96
C SER A 97 3.23 17.64 38.02
N ASN A 98 3.24 18.92 38.41
CA ASN A 98 2.36 19.43 39.46
C ASN A 98 0.90 19.48 38.97
N ILE A 99 0.69 19.91 37.72
CA ILE A 99 -0.64 19.95 37.10
C ILE A 99 -1.22 18.53 37.05
N LEU A 100 -0.48 17.55 36.54
CA LEU A 100 -0.96 16.17 36.44
C LEU A 100 -1.22 15.55 37.81
N SER A 101 -0.35 15.80 38.80
CA SER A 101 -0.53 15.29 40.17
C SER A 101 -1.81 15.80 40.82
N ASP A 102 -2.00 17.12 40.87
CA ASP A 102 -3.16 17.70 41.57
C ASP A 102 -4.46 17.48 40.80
N VAL A 103 -4.45 17.54 39.47
CA VAL A 103 -5.65 17.28 38.66
C VAL A 103 -6.08 15.81 38.75
N SER A 104 -5.13 14.88 38.76
CA SER A 104 -5.45 13.44 38.88
C SER A 104 -6.03 13.08 40.24
N ALA A 105 -5.56 13.74 41.31
CA ALA A 105 -6.12 13.55 42.66
C ALA A 105 -7.61 13.93 42.75
N VAL A 106 -8.07 14.85 41.90
CA VAL A 106 -9.45 15.33 41.88
C VAL A 106 -10.41 14.36 41.17
N PHE A 107 -9.92 13.31 40.51
CA PHE A 107 -10.77 12.27 39.91
C PHE A 107 -11.66 11.56 40.93
N THR A 108 -11.25 11.52 42.20
CA THR A 108 -12.01 10.91 43.31
C THR A 108 -12.68 11.95 44.21
N ASP A 109 -12.82 13.22 43.77
CA ASP A 109 -13.49 14.25 44.56
C ASP A 109 -14.96 13.89 44.82
N LYS A 110 -15.45 14.25 46.02
CA LYS A 110 -16.81 13.95 46.45
C LYS A 110 -17.87 14.66 45.61
N ASP A 111 -17.55 15.85 45.12
CA ASP A 111 -18.50 16.70 44.38
C ASP A 111 -18.48 16.37 42.86
N PRO A 112 -19.62 16.03 42.25
CA PRO A 112 -19.69 15.68 40.83
C PRO A 112 -19.34 16.84 39.89
N THR A 113 -19.59 18.09 40.30
CA THR A 113 -19.29 19.26 39.46
C THR A 113 -17.78 19.50 39.34
N VAL A 114 -17.05 19.19 40.42
CA VAL A 114 -15.58 19.27 40.45
C VAL A 114 -14.98 18.18 39.57
N ARG A 115 -15.44 16.92 39.69
CA ARG A 115 -15.00 15.83 38.82
C ARG A 115 -15.28 16.12 37.34
N ALA A 116 -16.47 16.64 37.02
CA ALA A 116 -16.81 17.04 35.65
C ALA A 116 -15.93 18.19 35.13
N ALA A 117 -15.50 19.12 35.99
CA ALA A 117 -14.52 20.14 35.61
C ALA A 117 -13.12 19.53 35.38
N ALA A 118 -12.70 18.54 36.18
CA ALA A 118 -11.42 17.85 36.01
C ALA A 118 -11.38 17.05 34.70
N VAL A 119 -12.44 16.31 34.36
CA VAL A 119 -12.55 15.60 33.06
C VAL A 119 -12.47 16.57 31.88
N ARG A 120 -13.15 17.72 31.96
CA ARG A 120 -13.09 18.76 30.91
C ARG A 120 -11.71 19.39 30.78
N LEU A 121 -10.99 19.57 31.89
CA LEU A 121 -9.62 20.05 31.87
C LEU A 121 -8.69 18.99 31.26
N LEU A 122 -8.83 17.71 31.64
CA LEU A 122 -8.03 16.62 31.08
C LEU A 122 -8.23 16.49 29.56
N HIS A 123 -9.46 16.53 29.08
CA HIS A 123 -9.76 16.54 27.64
C HIS A 123 -9.14 17.74 26.91
N PHE A 124 -8.97 18.87 27.59
CA PHE A 124 -8.27 20.03 27.03
C PHE A 124 -6.74 19.87 27.06
N LEU A 125 -6.18 19.27 28.12
CA LEU A 125 -4.74 19.10 28.28
C LEU A 125 -4.19 17.96 27.42
N ALA A 126 -4.92 16.85 27.27
CA ALA A 126 -4.42 15.63 26.65
C ALA A 126 -3.90 15.81 25.19
N PRO A 127 -4.58 16.52 24.27
CA PRO A 127 -4.04 16.77 22.93
C PRO A 127 -2.79 17.68 22.90
N ARG A 128 -2.43 18.32 24.01
CA ARG A 128 -1.33 19.30 24.10
C ARG A 128 -0.07 18.73 24.76
N ILE A 129 -0.11 17.48 25.22
CA ILE A 129 1.00 16.79 25.89
C ILE A 129 1.30 15.56 25.02
N SER A 130 2.55 15.40 24.56
CA SER A 130 2.92 14.22 23.78
C SER A 130 2.94 12.96 24.64
N GLY A 131 2.81 11.78 24.01
CA GLY A 131 2.95 10.49 24.72
C GLY A 131 4.26 10.39 25.49
N GLU A 132 5.37 10.85 24.90
CA GLU A 132 6.69 10.89 25.54
C GLU A 132 6.74 11.78 26.78
N GLN A 133 6.03 12.92 26.77
CA GLN A 133 5.95 13.83 27.92
C GLN A 133 5.03 13.30 29.02
N MET A 134 3.98 12.55 28.65
CA MET A 134 3.05 11.92 29.58
C MET A 134 3.68 10.68 30.24
N ALA A 135 4.51 9.92 29.53
CA ALA A 135 5.04 8.62 29.95
C ALA A 135 5.62 8.59 31.39
N PRO A 136 6.46 9.55 31.83
CA PRO A 136 7.02 9.52 33.19
C PRO A 136 5.96 9.70 34.30
N PHE A 137 4.85 10.37 33.99
CA PHE A 137 3.78 10.70 34.94
C PHE A 137 2.58 9.76 34.81
N TYR A 138 2.51 8.99 33.73
CA TYR A 138 1.40 8.07 33.46
C TYR A 138 1.10 7.08 34.61
N PRO A 139 2.10 6.50 35.32
CA PRO A 139 1.84 5.63 36.47
C PRO A 139 1.00 6.30 37.57
N LEU A 140 1.22 7.60 37.82
CA LEU A 140 0.46 8.38 38.80
C LEU A 140 -0.99 8.56 38.33
N VAL A 141 -1.17 8.96 37.07
CA VAL A 141 -2.50 9.14 36.45
C VAL A 141 -3.28 7.81 36.45
N SER A 142 -2.62 6.71 36.07
CA SER A 142 -3.19 5.36 36.04
C SER A 142 -3.59 4.85 37.43
N ALA A 143 -2.82 5.19 38.47
CA ALA A 143 -3.16 4.83 39.86
C ALA A 143 -4.41 5.57 40.34
N HIS A 144 -4.52 6.88 40.08
CA HIS A 144 -5.72 7.66 40.41
C HIS A 144 -6.95 7.20 39.63
N LEU A 145 -6.79 6.87 38.34
CA LEU A 145 -7.85 6.27 37.55
C LEU A 145 -8.30 4.92 38.13
N SER A 146 -7.37 4.03 38.45
CA SER A 146 -7.67 2.72 39.04
C SER A 146 -8.41 2.85 40.37
N SER A 147 -7.97 3.79 41.21
CA SER A 147 -8.65 4.10 42.48
C SER A 147 -10.07 4.65 42.25
N ALA A 148 -10.29 5.44 41.19
CA ALA A 148 -11.61 5.99 40.88
C ALA A 148 -12.55 4.91 40.31
N MET A 149 -12.05 4.01 39.46
CA MET A 149 -12.82 2.87 38.91
C MET A 149 -13.24 1.87 39.98
N THR A 150 -12.43 1.68 41.03
CA THR A 150 -12.72 0.74 42.14
C THR A 150 -13.30 1.44 43.36
N HIS A 151 -13.68 2.72 43.23
CA HIS A 151 -14.16 3.53 44.35
C HIS A 151 -15.53 3.04 44.86
N ILE A 152 -15.79 3.11 46.17
CA ILE A 152 -17.06 2.65 46.77
C ILE A 152 -18.30 3.45 46.31
N VAL A 153 -18.10 4.71 45.88
CA VAL A 153 -19.16 5.58 45.37
C VAL A 153 -19.29 5.43 43.86
N GLU A 154 -20.45 4.95 43.42
CA GLU A 154 -20.77 4.65 42.02
C GLU A 154 -20.64 5.86 41.08
N GLY A 155 -21.06 7.05 41.53
CA GLY A 155 -20.91 8.27 40.72
C GLY A 155 -19.45 8.64 40.42
N ILE A 156 -18.50 8.22 41.26
CA ILE A 156 -17.07 8.38 41.01
C ILE A 156 -16.60 7.33 39.99
N GLN A 157 -17.08 6.08 40.09
CA GLN A 157 -16.79 5.04 39.11
C GLN A 157 -17.28 5.44 37.70
N GLU A 158 -18.49 6.01 37.59
CA GLU A 158 -19.04 6.48 36.32
C GLU A 158 -18.20 7.60 35.69
N ASP A 159 -17.76 8.58 36.48
CA ASP A 159 -16.90 9.65 35.98
C ASP A 159 -15.48 9.17 35.66
N ALA A 160 -14.98 8.14 36.35
CA ALA A 160 -13.70 7.50 36.05
C ALA A 160 -13.69 6.89 34.63
N LEU A 161 -14.83 6.35 34.17
CA LEU A 161 -14.95 5.85 32.79
C LEU A 161 -14.80 6.96 31.74
N LYS A 162 -15.15 8.22 32.07
CA LYS A 162 -14.93 9.37 31.19
C LYS A 162 -13.45 9.80 31.17
N VAL A 163 -12.76 9.66 32.30
CA VAL A 163 -11.28 9.84 32.36
C VAL A 163 -10.61 8.80 31.47
N LEU A 164 -11.02 7.53 31.59
CA LEU A 164 -10.52 6.43 30.76
C LEU A 164 -10.71 6.68 29.27
N ASP A 165 -11.87 7.21 28.84
CA ASP A 165 -12.12 7.54 27.44
C ASP A 165 -11.08 8.54 26.89
N VAL A 166 -10.72 9.57 27.67
CA VAL A 166 -9.70 10.56 27.25
C VAL A 166 -8.32 9.92 27.13
N LEU A 167 -7.95 9.03 28.05
CA LEU A 167 -6.66 8.34 28.00
C LEU A 167 -6.57 7.33 26.85
N LEU A 168 -7.64 6.60 26.56
CA LEU A 168 -7.72 5.69 25.41
C LEU A 168 -7.56 6.43 24.08
N GLU A 169 -8.08 7.65 23.98
CA GLU A 169 -8.02 8.47 22.76
C GLU A 169 -6.62 9.07 22.52
N HIS A 170 -5.90 9.47 23.56
CA HIS A 170 -4.65 10.23 23.42
C HIS A 170 -3.38 9.45 23.80
N TYR A 171 -3.49 8.41 24.63
CA TYR A 171 -2.35 7.66 25.17
C TYR A 171 -2.56 6.14 25.17
N PRO A 172 -2.97 5.52 24.04
CA PRO A 172 -3.28 4.10 23.98
C PRO A 172 -2.08 3.21 24.37
N GLU A 173 -0.87 3.53 23.88
CA GLU A 173 0.35 2.74 24.15
C GLU A 173 0.66 2.64 25.65
N LEU A 174 0.73 3.79 26.34
CA LEU A 174 0.99 3.86 27.79
C LEU A 174 -0.07 3.08 28.60
N LEU A 175 -1.30 3.07 28.09
CA LEU A 175 -2.43 2.43 28.73
C LEU A 175 -2.42 0.90 28.60
N THR A 176 -1.81 0.37 27.55
CA THR A 176 -1.60 -1.08 27.40
C THR A 176 -0.53 -1.63 28.37
N GLU A 177 0.45 -0.81 28.78
CA GLU A 177 1.49 -1.20 29.75
C GLU A 177 0.92 -1.52 31.14
N SER A 178 -0.19 -0.87 31.54
CA SER A 178 -0.87 -1.12 32.82
C SER A 178 -2.08 -2.07 32.71
N SER A 179 -2.11 -2.92 31.68
CA SER A 179 -3.28 -3.72 31.31
C SER A 179 -3.80 -4.65 32.40
N ASN A 180 -2.94 -5.31 33.17
CA ASN A 180 -3.36 -6.25 34.22
C ASN A 180 -4.26 -5.60 35.28
N VAL A 181 -3.90 -4.39 35.72
CA VAL A 181 -4.65 -3.67 36.76
C VAL A 181 -5.99 -3.19 36.20
N LEU A 182 -5.99 -2.60 35.01
CA LEU A 182 -7.22 -2.07 34.39
C LEU A 182 -8.22 -3.17 34.04
N LEU A 183 -7.75 -4.33 33.55
CA LEU A 183 -8.61 -5.48 33.27
C LEU A 183 -9.31 -6.01 34.51
N LYS A 184 -8.60 -6.07 35.65
CA LYS A 184 -9.20 -6.42 36.94
C LYS A 184 -10.27 -5.40 37.35
N ASN A 185 -9.98 -4.10 37.20
CA ASN A 185 -10.96 -3.05 37.50
C ASN A 185 -12.22 -3.18 36.65
N PHE A 186 -12.10 -3.53 35.36
CA PHE A 186 -13.26 -3.80 34.50
C PHE A 186 -14.11 -4.98 35.00
N VAL A 187 -13.47 -6.07 35.45
CA VAL A 187 -14.19 -7.23 36.03
C VAL A 187 -14.95 -6.81 37.30
N GLU A 188 -14.33 -6.02 38.17
CA GLU A 188 -14.95 -5.51 39.41
C GLU A 188 -16.11 -4.52 39.16
N LEU A 189 -16.07 -3.75 38.05
CA LEU A 189 -17.17 -2.86 37.65
C LEU A 189 -18.41 -3.63 37.16
N ILE A 190 -18.23 -4.84 36.64
CA ILE A 190 -19.30 -5.68 36.08
C ILE A 190 -19.79 -6.72 37.11
N SER A 191 -18.96 -7.06 38.10
CA SER A 191 -19.19 -8.19 39.00
C SER A 191 -18.63 -7.99 40.40
N HIS A 192 -19.15 -8.74 41.37
CA HIS A 192 -18.60 -8.82 42.71
C HIS A 192 -18.11 -10.24 43.03
N GLN A 193 -17.02 -10.34 43.77
CA GLN A 193 -16.45 -11.62 44.20
C GLN A 193 -17.28 -12.20 45.37
N LYS A 194 -17.84 -13.40 45.20
CA LYS A 194 -18.44 -14.11 46.34
C LYS A 194 -17.36 -14.72 47.23
N PHE A 195 -17.28 -14.27 48.48
CA PHE A 195 -16.62 -15.02 49.54
C PHE A 195 -17.62 -16.03 50.13
N SER A 196 -17.72 -17.23 49.54
CA SER A 196 -18.49 -18.31 50.17
C SER A 196 -17.75 -18.80 51.42
N LYS A 197 -18.38 -18.67 52.60
CA LYS A 197 -17.82 -19.10 53.90
C LYS A 197 -17.75 -20.63 54.11
N GLU A 198 -18.05 -21.44 53.11
CA GLU A 198 -17.97 -22.90 53.22
C GLU A 198 -16.76 -23.45 52.46
N MET A 199 -15.60 -23.45 53.13
CA MET A 199 -14.48 -24.29 52.74
C MET A 199 -14.77 -25.74 53.15
N LYS A 200 -15.15 -26.59 52.18
CA LYS A 200 -14.82 -28.01 52.22
C LYS A 200 -14.26 -28.45 50.85
N ALA A 201 -12.97 -28.80 50.91
CA ALA A 201 -12.19 -29.66 50.02
C ALA A 201 -12.63 -29.80 48.54
N GLY A 202 -11.86 -29.16 47.66
CA GLY A 202 -11.88 -29.39 46.22
C GLY A 202 -11.77 -28.08 45.46
N GLY A 203 -10.58 -27.75 44.96
CA GLY A 203 -10.27 -26.48 44.31
C GLY A 203 -11.31 -26.06 43.28
N LYS A 204 -12.14 -25.07 43.64
CA LYS A 204 -12.97 -24.31 42.72
C LYS A 204 -12.69 -22.83 42.95
N THR A 205 -12.36 -22.19 41.84
CA THR A 205 -12.00 -20.79 41.66
C THR A 205 -13.09 -19.88 42.22
N SER A 206 -12.71 -18.72 42.78
CA SER A 206 -13.65 -17.70 43.26
C SER A 206 -14.71 -17.37 42.21
N SER A 207 -15.98 -17.64 42.50
CA SER A 207 -17.08 -17.36 41.55
C SER A 207 -17.44 -15.88 41.59
N TRP A 208 -17.17 -15.18 40.50
CA TRP A 208 -17.66 -13.83 40.27
C TRP A 208 -19.13 -13.88 39.84
N ILE A 209 -19.94 -12.92 40.27
CA ILE A 209 -21.35 -12.79 39.87
C ILE A 209 -21.63 -11.35 39.47
N LEU A 210 -22.49 -11.18 38.47
CA LEU A 210 -22.91 -9.85 38.03
C LEU A 210 -23.36 -8.97 39.18
N SER A 211 -22.84 -7.74 39.20
CA SER A 211 -23.34 -6.71 40.10
C SER A 211 -24.77 -6.36 39.69
N ILE A 212 -25.62 -6.17 40.69
CA ILE A 212 -26.95 -5.60 40.50
C ILE A 212 -26.78 -4.10 40.62
N ASN A 213 -26.95 -3.36 39.52
CA ASN A 213 -26.77 -1.90 39.51
C ASN A 213 -27.80 -1.21 40.45
N PRO A 214 -27.37 -0.50 41.50
CA PRO A 214 -28.28 0.14 42.46
C PRO A 214 -28.63 1.61 42.12
N ASN A 215 -27.97 2.23 41.13
CA ASN A 215 -28.20 3.63 40.83
C ASN A 215 -29.57 3.82 40.15
N ARG A 216 -30.47 4.61 40.76
CA ARG A 216 -31.88 4.74 40.33
C ARG A 216 -32.08 5.29 38.92
N HIS A 217 -31.03 5.87 38.31
CA HIS A 217 -31.13 6.60 37.05
C HIS A 217 -30.80 5.77 35.79
N ILE A 218 -30.09 4.64 35.92
CA ILE A 218 -29.61 3.83 34.78
C ILE A 218 -29.89 2.35 35.09
N THR A 219 -30.32 1.56 34.11
CA THR A 219 -30.58 0.12 34.32
C THR A 219 -29.28 -0.67 34.50
N SER A 220 -29.37 -1.88 35.05
CA SER A 220 -28.22 -2.81 35.14
C SER A 220 -27.63 -3.12 33.76
N GLN A 221 -28.50 -3.34 32.76
CA GLN A 221 -28.10 -3.58 31.38
C GLN A 221 -27.38 -2.37 30.76
N GLN A 222 -27.88 -1.14 30.95
CA GLN A 222 -27.24 0.07 30.44
C GLN A 222 -25.88 0.34 31.10
N TRP A 223 -25.74 0.08 32.41
CA TRP A 223 -24.43 0.16 33.07
C TRP A 223 -23.42 -0.82 32.46
N ARG A 224 -23.81 -2.09 32.28
CA ARG A 224 -22.91 -3.09 31.68
C ARG A 224 -22.58 -2.76 30.23
N LEU A 225 -23.54 -2.25 29.47
CA LEU A 225 -23.28 -1.76 28.11
C LEU A 225 -22.20 -0.66 28.12
N ASN A 226 -22.28 0.30 29.06
CA ASN A 226 -21.30 1.37 29.21
C ASN A 226 -19.89 0.85 29.57
N VAL A 227 -19.80 -0.13 30.47
CA VAL A 227 -18.51 -0.72 30.88
C VAL A 227 -17.93 -1.59 29.78
N LEU A 228 -18.72 -2.51 29.20
CA LEU A 228 -18.28 -3.43 28.15
C LEU A 228 -17.88 -2.71 26.87
N THR A 229 -18.53 -1.60 26.51
CA THR A 229 -18.11 -0.79 25.36
C THR A 229 -16.69 -0.25 25.53
N ARG A 230 -16.31 0.14 26.76
CA ARG A 230 -14.96 0.63 27.06
C ARG A 230 -13.95 -0.50 27.20
N LEU A 231 -14.35 -1.63 27.77
CA LEU A 231 -13.54 -2.84 27.80
C LEU A 231 -13.22 -3.32 26.38
N LYS A 232 -14.19 -3.28 25.46
CA LYS A 232 -13.97 -3.58 24.04
C LYS A 232 -12.91 -2.66 23.45
N LYS A 233 -13.05 -1.34 23.60
CA LYS A 233 -12.07 -0.35 23.08
C LYS A 233 -10.67 -0.60 23.66
N PHE A 234 -10.60 -0.85 24.97
CA PHE A 234 -9.36 -1.20 25.65
C PHE A 234 -8.70 -2.46 25.07
N LEU A 235 -9.46 -3.55 24.92
CA LEU A 235 -8.93 -4.79 24.33
C LEU A 235 -8.53 -4.61 22.86
N GLN A 236 -9.22 -3.78 22.10
CA GLN A 236 -8.83 -3.41 20.73
C GLN A 236 -7.44 -2.76 20.73
N THR A 237 -7.20 -1.77 21.59
CA THR A 237 -5.88 -1.12 21.70
C THR A 237 -4.79 -2.08 22.14
N VAL A 238 -5.09 -3.05 23.01
CA VAL A 238 -4.13 -4.10 23.40
C VAL A 238 -3.78 -5.01 22.22
N VAL A 239 -4.77 -5.43 21.43
CA VAL A 239 -4.54 -6.26 20.22
C VAL A 239 -3.71 -5.48 19.20
N GLU A 240 -4.04 -4.22 18.93
CA GLU A 240 -3.34 -3.37 17.96
C GLU A 240 -1.90 -3.08 18.39
N GLY A 241 -1.66 -2.77 19.66
CA GLY A 241 -0.31 -2.54 20.21
C GLY A 241 0.60 -3.77 20.17
N LEU A 242 0.04 -4.98 20.23
CA LEU A 242 0.78 -6.22 20.00
C LEU A 242 1.06 -6.50 18.51
N SER A 243 0.38 -5.81 17.60
CA SER A 243 0.38 -6.09 16.14
C SER A 243 1.19 -5.10 15.29
N HIS A 244 2.10 -4.30 15.87
CA HIS A 244 2.88 -3.24 15.19
C HIS A 244 3.87 -3.72 14.08
N SER A 245 3.58 -4.83 13.38
CA SER A 245 4.29 -5.24 12.17
C SER A 245 3.41 -5.52 10.95
N VAL A 246 2.07 -5.45 11.00
CA VAL A 246 1.23 -5.66 9.80
C VAL A 246 -0.03 -4.80 9.86
N GLU A 247 0.02 -3.60 9.28
CA GLU A 247 -1.20 -2.85 8.98
C GLU A 247 -1.98 -3.53 7.84
N ASN A 248 -3.23 -3.87 8.16
CA ASN A 248 -4.42 -3.67 7.32
C ASN A 248 -4.22 -3.65 5.80
N GLU A 249 -4.43 -4.80 5.15
CA GLU A 249 -5.21 -4.87 3.89
C GLU A 249 -5.61 -6.30 3.48
N ALA A 250 -5.06 -7.34 4.09
CA ALA A 250 -5.28 -8.70 3.63
C ALA A 250 -6.30 -9.50 4.48
N ILE A 251 -7.57 -9.10 4.45
CA ILE A 251 -8.70 -9.74 5.16
C ILE A 251 -8.78 -11.27 4.93
N PHE A 252 -8.26 -11.74 3.79
CA PHE A 252 -8.29 -13.15 3.39
C PHE A 252 -6.91 -13.79 3.19
N GLU A 253 -5.81 -13.12 3.52
CA GLU A 253 -4.45 -13.69 3.34
C GLU A 253 -3.80 -14.10 4.66
N THR A 254 -4.16 -13.49 5.80
CA THR A 254 -3.57 -13.78 7.11
C THR A 254 -4.20 -15.01 7.78
N ASP A 255 -3.70 -16.20 7.48
CA ASP A 255 -3.74 -17.32 8.43
C ASP A 255 -2.32 -17.83 8.52
N ASP A 256 -1.56 -17.34 9.52
CA ASP A 256 -0.15 -17.67 9.82
C ASP A 256 0.11 -19.17 10.13
N ARG A 257 -0.88 -20.04 9.88
CA ARG A 257 -0.82 -21.49 10.15
C ARG A 257 0.04 -22.26 9.16
N THR A 258 0.43 -21.63 8.04
CA THR A 258 1.42 -22.16 7.11
C THR A 258 2.40 -21.04 6.88
N GLY A 259 3.67 -21.27 7.22
CA GLY A 259 4.76 -20.31 7.06
C GLY A 259 4.60 -19.55 5.76
N SER A 260 4.74 -18.24 5.84
CA SER A 260 4.46 -17.36 4.73
C SER A 260 5.27 -17.74 3.49
N GLU A 261 4.66 -18.51 2.60
CA GLU A 261 4.94 -18.43 1.18
C GLU A 261 4.24 -17.17 0.67
N TYR A 262 4.72 -16.00 1.11
CA TYR A 262 4.60 -14.80 0.29
C TYR A 262 5.27 -15.21 -1.02
N MET A 263 4.48 -15.57 -2.04
CA MET A 263 4.93 -15.50 -3.42
C MET A 263 5.07 -14.01 -3.73
N SER A 264 6.12 -13.40 -3.17
CA SER A 264 6.61 -12.09 -3.58
C SER A 264 6.89 -12.22 -5.06
N THR A 265 6.13 -11.50 -5.88
CA THR A 265 6.49 -11.34 -7.29
C THR A 265 7.85 -10.66 -7.31
N LEU A 266 8.90 -11.44 -7.54
CA LEU A 266 10.25 -10.90 -7.68
C LEU A 266 10.28 -10.08 -8.97
N GLU A 267 10.19 -8.77 -8.85
CA GLU A 267 10.40 -7.86 -9.98
C GLU A 267 11.89 -7.84 -10.33
N VAL A 268 12.30 -8.77 -11.19
CA VAL A 268 13.67 -8.83 -11.67
C VAL A 268 13.85 -7.79 -12.78
N ASN A 269 14.56 -6.71 -12.46
CA ASN A 269 15.06 -5.79 -13.47
C ASN A 269 16.34 -6.35 -14.09
N TRP A 270 16.19 -7.08 -15.19
CA TRP A 270 17.30 -7.73 -15.90
C TRP A 270 18.41 -6.77 -16.35
N GLU A 271 18.11 -5.48 -16.57
CA GLU A 271 19.10 -4.48 -16.99
C GLU A 271 20.09 -4.14 -15.87
N GLN A 272 19.63 -4.17 -14.61
CA GLN A 272 20.46 -3.95 -13.44
C GLN A 272 21.31 -5.19 -13.11
N TYR A 273 20.84 -6.38 -13.48
CA TYR A 273 21.57 -7.64 -13.33
C TYR A 273 22.72 -7.78 -14.34
N ILE A 274 22.48 -7.46 -15.62
CA ILE A 274 23.51 -7.48 -16.67
C ILE A 274 24.65 -6.51 -16.33
N ASN A 275 24.34 -5.37 -15.71
CA ASN A 275 25.32 -4.37 -15.28
C ASN A 275 25.97 -4.67 -13.92
N GLY A 276 25.63 -5.80 -13.27
CA GLY A 276 26.20 -6.21 -11.98
C GLY A 276 25.82 -5.33 -10.78
N GLN A 277 24.81 -4.48 -10.91
CA GLN A 277 24.38 -3.54 -9.86
C GLN A 277 23.43 -4.19 -8.83
N GLN A 278 22.81 -5.32 -9.17
CA GLN A 278 21.98 -6.12 -8.27
C GLN A 278 22.32 -7.61 -8.37
N GLN A 279 22.25 -8.31 -7.24
CA GLN A 279 22.32 -9.77 -7.16
C GLN A 279 20.93 -10.32 -6.84
N ILE A 280 20.49 -11.36 -7.57
CA ILE A 280 19.22 -12.05 -7.27
C ILE A 280 19.46 -12.94 -6.05
N GLN A 281 18.96 -12.51 -4.89
CA GLN A 281 18.92 -13.36 -3.70
C GLN A 281 17.72 -14.30 -3.81
N LEU A 282 17.96 -15.51 -4.34
CA LEU A 282 16.97 -16.61 -4.41
C LEU A 282 16.40 -17.05 -3.05
N TYR A 283 16.94 -16.51 -1.95
CA TYR A 283 16.82 -17.02 -0.59
C TYR A 283 16.50 -15.94 0.46
N GLU A 284 15.96 -14.80 0.05
CA GLU A 284 15.63 -13.66 0.95
C GLU A 284 14.62 -14.03 2.07
N HIS A 285 13.90 -15.15 1.91
CA HIS A 285 12.92 -15.68 2.89
C HIS A 285 13.26 -17.07 3.43
N SER A 286 14.53 -17.50 3.40
CA SER A 286 14.95 -18.84 3.89
C SER A 286 14.86 -19.04 5.40
N GLY A 287 14.17 -18.16 6.13
CA GLY A 287 14.01 -18.23 7.59
C GLY A 287 15.23 -17.77 8.39
N SER A 288 16.34 -17.37 7.76
CA SER A 288 17.50 -16.82 8.45
C SER A 288 17.56 -15.29 8.32
N GLN A 289 16.73 -14.57 9.09
CA GLN A 289 16.98 -13.15 9.34
C GLN A 289 18.15 -13.01 10.33
N PRO A 290 19.08 -12.06 10.13
CA PRO A 290 20.02 -11.69 11.17
C PRO A 290 19.23 -11.06 12.32
N CYS A 291 19.23 -11.72 13.48
CA CYS A 291 18.63 -11.20 14.70
C CYS A 291 19.42 -9.97 15.14
N ILE A 292 18.97 -8.77 14.77
CA ILE A 292 19.40 -7.53 15.43
C ILE A 292 18.49 -7.33 16.64
N ALA A 293 18.57 -8.25 17.60
CA ALA A 293 18.14 -7.95 18.95
C ALA A 293 19.17 -6.98 19.51
N ALA A 294 18.90 -5.67 19.44
CA ALA A 294 19.66 -4.69 20.19
C ALA A 294 19.51 -5.03 21.69
N PRO A 295 20.59 -5.37 22.42
CA PRO A 295 20.50 -5.80 23.82
C PRO A 295 20.23 -4.64 24.79
N PHE A 296 19.96 -3.43 24.28
CA PHE A 296 19.72 -2.24 25.08
C PHE A 296 18.29 -1.74 24.91
N ARG A 297 17.38 -2.23 25.76
CA ARG A 297 16.19 -1.46 26.16
C ARG A 297 16.53 -0.73 27.46
N LEU A 298 16.45 0.61 27.45
CA LEU A 298 16.50 1.39 28.68
C LEU A 298 15.35 0.94 29.57
N ARG A 299 15.69 0.43 30.75
CA ARG A 299 14.76 -0.06 31.77
C ARG A 299 13.80 1.08 32.15
N SER A 300 12.49 0.88 32.00
CA SER A 300 11.48 1.76 32.59
C SER A 300 11.65 1.75 34.10
N LEU A 301 11.79 2.94 34.71
CA LEU A 301 12.26 3.12 36.08
C LEU A 301 11.15 2.92 37.13
N LEU A 302 10.34 1.88 36.98
CA LEU A 302 9.40 1.42 38.01
C LEU A 302 9.47 -0.10 38.12
N GLY A 303 10.37 -0.54 39.00
CA GLY A 303 10.54 -1.94 39.38
C GLY A 303 11.13 -2.05 40.77
N ILE A 304 10.58 -1.32 41.74
CA ILE A 304 10.71 -1.67 43.17
C ILE A 304 9.32 -2.13 43.61
N GLY A 305 9.10 -3.45 43.61
CA GLY A 305 8.12 -4.08 44.49
C GLY A 305 6.92 -4.82 43.89
N VAL A 306 6.67 -4.78 42.58
CA VAL A 306 5.69 -5.67 41.94
C VAL A 306 6.35 -6.24 40.70
N GLY A 307 6.41 -7.57 40.61
CA GLY A 307 6.99 -8.24 39.45
C GLY A 307 6.36 -7.71 38.17
N THR A 308 7.15 -7.57 37.12
CA THR A 308 6.65 -7.50 35.75
C THR A 308 5.95 -8.83 35.46
N GLU A 309 4.72 -8.99 35.94
CA GLU A 309 3.85 -10.07 35.52
C GLU A 309 3.58 -9.83 34.05
N ASP A 310 4.18 -10.65 33.18
CA ASP A 310 3.88 -10.72 31.75
C ASP A 310 2.37 -10.70 31.60
N GLY A 311 1.78 -9.57 31.16
CA GLY A 311 0.36 -9.32 31.35
C GLY A 311 -0.57 -10.24 30.57
N LEU A 312 -1.33 -9.72 29.61
CA LEU A 312 -2.03 -10.59 28.65
C LEU A 312 -1.08 -11.27 27.64
N SER A 313 0.23 -11.01 27.73
CA SER A 313 1.26 -11.66 26.92
C SER A 313 1.56 -13.11 27.37
N SER A 314 1.30 -13.47 28.63
CA SER A 314 1.40 -14.86 29.11
C SER A 314 0.14 -15.65 28.78
N ILE A 315 0.33 -16.87 28.26
CA ILE A 315 -0.76 -17.81 27.93
C ILE A 315 -1.55 -18.19 29.21
N GLU A 316 -0.88 -18.37 30.34
CA GLU A 316 -1.52 -18.70 31.62
C GLU A 316 -2.40 -17.56 32.12
N ASN A 317 -1.90 -16.33 32.07
CA ASN A 317 -2.63 -15.14 32.51
C ASN A 317 -3.83 -14.87 31.60
N LEU A 318 -3.68 -15.01 30.29
CA LEU A 318 -4.79 -14.93 29.34
C LEU A 318 -5.85 -16.01 29.60
N LYS A 319 -5.45 -17.28 29.83
CA LYS A 319 -6.39 -18.36 30.19
C LYS A 319 -7.12 -18.06 31.49
N ALA A 320 -6.43 -17.57 32.52
CA ALA A 320 -7.03 -17.21 33.81
C ALA A 320 -8.04 -16.05 33.67
N PHE A 321 -7.71 -15.06 32.84
CA PHE A 321 -8.59 -13.95 32.53
C PHE A 321 -9.85 -14.40 31.76
N ILE A 322 -9.69 -15.23 30.72
CA ILE A 322 -10.82 -15.82 29.95
C ILE A 322 -11.72 -16.64 30.88
N LYS A 323 -11.13 -17.46 31.78
CA LYS A 323 -11.87 -18.23 32.79
C LYS A 323 -12.74 -17.37 33.70
N THR A 324 -12.35 -16.12 33.92
CA THR A 324 -13.08 -15.17 34.76
C THR A 324 -14.10 -14.38 33.96
N LEU A 325 -13.73 -13.86 32.79
CA LEU A 325 -14.54 -12.94 32.01
C LEU A 325 -15.64 -13.62 31.19
N VAL A 326 -15.37 -14.75 30.51
CA VAL A 326 -16.37 -15.39 29.63
C VAL A 326 -17.65 -15.80 30.37
N PRO A 327 -17.61 -16.39 31.58
CA PRO A 327 -18.82 -16.64 32.34
C PRO A 327 -19.64 -15.38 32.63
N LEU A 328 -18.99 -14.26 32.98
CA LEU A 328 -19.67 -12.99 33.22
C LEU A 328 -20.31 -12.42 31.95
N LEU A 329 -19.65 -12.59 30.79
CA LEU A 329 -20.22 -12.20 29.50
C LEU A 329 -21.44 -13.05 29.13
N LEU A 330 -21.43 -14.35 29.46
CA LEU A 330 -22.58 -15.23 29.29
C LEU A 330 -23.73 -14.84 30.24
N ASP A 331 -23.45 -14.49 31.49
CA ASP A 331 -24.47 -13.99 32.40
C ASP A 331 -25.09 -12.67 31.86
N CYS A 332 -24.27 -11.77 31.30
CA CYS A 332 -24.76 -10.55 30.65
C CYS A 332 -25.67 -10.87 29.45
N TRP A 333 -25.33 -11.91 28.67
CA TRP A 333 -26.14 -12.39 27.56
C TRP A 333 -27.49 -12.95 28.04
N VAL A 334 -27.47 -13.75 29.10
CA VAL A 334 -28.68 -14.36 29.68
C VAL A 334 -29.61 -13.29 30.24
N GLU A 335 -29.08 -12.28 30.93
CA GLU A 335 -29.87 -11.14 31.43
C GLU A 335 -30.49 -10.31 30.29
N ALA A 336 -29.82 -10.22 29.15
CA ALA A 336 -30.34 -9.54 27.96
C ALA A 336 -31.37 -10.39 27.18
N SER A 337 -31.47 -11.69 27.47
CA SER A 337 -32.29 -12.61 26.69
C SER A 337 -33.79 -12.54 27.09
N PRO A 338 -34.73 -12.59 26.12
CA PRO A 338 -36.18 -12.48 26.41
C PRO A 338 -36.75 -13.65 27.22
N SER A 339 -36.03 -14.77 27.28
CA SER A 339 -36.42 -16.04 27.92
C SER A 339 -36.77 -15.93 29.41
N GLN A 340 -36.45 -14.81 30.06
CA GLN A 340 -36.78 -14.54 31.47
C GLN A 340 -38.03 -13.67 31.66
N LEU A 341 -38.59 -13.09 30.59
CA LEU A 341 -39.80 -12.28 30.65
C LEU A 341 -41.04 -13.20 30.68
N VAL A 342 -41.95 -12.94 31.60
CA VAL A 342 -43.11 -13.77 32.00
C VAL A 342 -44.15 -14.01 30.88
N ALA A 343 -43.94 -13.51 29.66
CA ALA A 343 -44.89 -13.55 28.54
C ALA A 343 -44.39 -14.45 27.38
N PRO A 344 -45.29 -15.01 26.53
CA PRO A 344 -44.93 -15.94 25.46
C PRO A 344 -44.36 -15.18 24.24
N ILE A 345 -43.24 -14.49 24.42
CA ILE A 345 -42.52 -13.84 23.32
C ILE A 345 -41.57 -14.91 22.73
N PRO A 346 -41.57 -15.12 21.40
CA PRO A 346 -40.55 -15.94 20.74
C PRO A 346 -39.15 -15.52 21.19
N GLY A 347 -38.35 -16.45 21.69
CA GLY A 347 -37.02 -16.18 22.28
C GLY A 347 -35.99 -15.54 21.33
N ASN A 348 -36.32 -15.43 20.04
CA ASN A 348 -35.51 -14.84 18.99
C ASN A 348 -35.75 -13.33 18.84
N LEU A 349 -36.78 -12.74 19.47
CA LEU A 349 -37.12 -11.31 19.33
C LEU A 349 -36.39 -10.47 20.38
N LEU A 350 -35.54 -9.53 19.94
CA LEU A 350 -34.71 -8.70 20.83
C LEU A 350 -35.16 -7.24 20.88
N GLU A 351 -35.03 -6.65 22.06
CA GLU A 351 -35.09 -5.20 22.25
C GLU A 351 -33.77 -4.53 21.82
N PRO A 352 -33.78 -3.25 21.40
CA PRO A 352 -32.57 -2.55 20.93
C PRO A 352 -31.43 -2.50 21.95
N GLU A 353 -31.74 -2.31 23.24
CA GLU A 353 -30.72 -2.26 24.30
C GLU A 353 -30.06 -3.63 24.53
N ALA A 354 -30.85 -4.70 24.53
CA ALA A 354 -30.37 -6.08 24.61
C ALA A 354 -29.45 -6.43 23.43
N MET A 355 -29.82 -6.03 22.21
CA MET A 355 -29.01 -6.24 21.01
C MET A 355 -27.64 -5.57 21.12
N MET A 356 -27.59 -4.31 21.59
CA MET A 356 -26.32 -3.59 21.76
C MET A 356 -25.42 -4.25 22.82
N LEU A 357 -26.00 -4.74 23.91
CA LEU A 357 -25.26 -5.46 24.96
C LEU A 357 -24.70 -6.79 24.44
N MET A 358 -25.53 -7.57 23.74
CA MET A 358 -25.13 -8.83 23.08
C MET A 358 -24.01 -8.61 22.04
N MET A 359 -24.06 -7.51 21.28
CA MET A 359 -22.99 -7.13 20.36
C MET A 359 -21.65 -6.87 21.06
N GLN A 360 -21.66 -6.21 22.22
CA GLN A 360 -20.42 -6.00 22.99
C GLN A 360 -19.87 -7.32 23.52
N VAL A 361 -20.72 -8.21 24.03
CA VAL A 361 -20.32 -9.56 24.48
C VAL A 361 -19.59 -10.30 23.38
N LEU A 362 -20.18 -10.40 22.18
CA LEU A 362 -19.55 -11.10 21.05
C LEU A 362 -18.27 -10.40 20.58
N SER A 363 -18.27 -9.06 20.51
CA SER A 363 -17.06 -8.30 20.13
C SER A 363 -15.90 -8.57 21.08
N ILE A 364 -16.16 -8.64 22.39
CA ILE A 364 -15.13 -8.93 23.40
C ILE A 364 -14.62 -10.37 23.24
N ILE A 365 -15.52 -11.35 23.05
CA ILE A 365 -15.11 -12.74 22.80
C ILE A 365 -14.22 -12.85 21.54
N GLN A 366 -14.56 -12.14 20.47
CA GLN A 366 -13.73 -12.09 19.25
C GLN A 366 -12.35 -11.48 19.52
N LEU A 367 -12.24 -10.44 20.35
CA LEU A 367 -10.95 -9.83 20.70
C LEU A 367 -10.09 -10.75 21.57
N LEU A 368 -10.71 -11.44 22.54
CA LEU A 368 -10.03 -12.47 23.34
C LEU A 368 -9.48 -13.57 22.43
N TRP A 369 -10.24 -13.98 21.42
CA TRP A 369 -9.79 -14.96 20.44
C TRP A 369 -8.62 -14.46 19.59
N LYS A 370 -8.64 -13.19 19.15
CA LYS A 370 -7.50 -12.58 18.43
C LYS A 370 -6.22 -12.58 19.28
N LEU A 371 -6.32 -12.26 20.57
CA LEU A 371 -5.18 -12.34 21.51
C LEU A 371 -4.66 -13.78 21.65
N MET A 372 -5.56 -14.78 21.66
CA MET A 372 -5.18 -16.19 21.69
C MET A 372 -4.44 -16.63 20.40
N HIS A 373 -4.76 -16.02 19.25
CA HIS A 373 -4.17 -16.37 17.95
C HIS A 373 -2.74 -15.86 17.74
N GLN A 374 -2.36 -14.82 18.46
CA GLN A 374 -1.01 -14.24 18.40
C GLN A 374 0.04 -15.05 19.17
N GLN A 375 -0.36 -16.17 19.79
CA GLN A 375 0.48 -17.00 20.67
C GLN A 375 0.91 -18.30 19.95
N ASP A 376 2.15 -18.75 20.18
CA ASP A 376 2.75 -19.92 19.48
C ASP A 376 1.97 -21.25 19.65
N GLU A 377 1.11 -21.38 20.66
CA GLU A 377 0.32 -22.59 20.95
C GLU A 377 -1.18 -22.50 20.58
N THR A 378 -1.53 -21.82 19.48
CA THR A 378 -2.92 -21.61 19.05
C THR A 378 -3.81 -22.88 19.10
N GLN A 379 -3.38 -24.01 18.52
CA GLN A 379 -4.21 -25.22 18.43
C GLN A 379 -4.61 -25.83 19.80
N LYS A 380 -3.70 -25.79 20.79
CA LYS A 380 -3.99 -26.26 22.16
C LYS A 380 -4.98 -25.33 22.86
N LEU A 381 -4.89 -24.04 22.56
CA LEU A 381 -5.71 -22.99 23.14
C LEU A 381 -7.13 -23.00 22.54
N GLU A 382 -7.26 -23.24 21.23
CA GLU A 382 -8.54 -23.47 20.54
C GLU A 382 -9.28 -24.70 21.09
N SER A 383 -8.57 -25.82 21.22
CA SER A 383 -9.16 -27.07 21.75
C SER A 383 -9.58 -26.93 23.21
N TRP A 384 -8.80 -26.23 24.03
CA TRP A 384 -9.18 -25.89 25.41
C TRP A 384 -10.46 -25.04 25.47
N LEU A 385 -10.54 -23.95 24.70
CA LEU A 385 -11.72 -23.07 24.70
C LEU A 385 -12.98 -23.81 24.26
N ARG A 386 -12.86 -24.62 23.21
CA ARG A 386 -13.95 -25.46 22.72
C ARG A 386 -14.45 -26.40 23.81
N ASN A 387 -13.56 -27.13 24.46
CA ASN A 387 -13.94 -28.10 25.49
C ASN A 387 -14.60 -27.44 26.71
N GLN A 388 -14.24 -26.19 27.00
CA GLN A 388 -14.77 -25.48 28.17
C GLN A 388 -16.11 -24.78 27.91
N TYR A 389 -16.31 -24.15 26.74
CA TYR A 389 -17.43 -23.21 26.53
C TYR A 389 -18.38 -23.55 25.39
N LEU A 390 -18.08 -24.55 24.54
CA LEU A 390 -18.92 -24.85 23.37
C LEU A 390 -20.37 -25.18 23.74
N ASN A 391 -20.59 -25.96 24.80
CA ASN A 391 -21.93 -26.33 25.24
C ASN A 391 -22.73 -25.12 25.74
N ASP A 392 -22.08 -24.24 26.50
CA ASP A 392 -22.71 -22.99 26.97
C ASP A 392 -23.08 -22.10 25.77
N PHE A 393 -22.18 -21.96 24.79
CA PHE A 393 -22.45 -21.18 23.58
C PHE A 393 -23.55 -21.79 22.73
N LYS A 394 -23.65 -23.12 22.61
CA LYS A 394 -24.78 -23.79 21.95
C LYS A 394 -26.11 -23.47 22.64
N ASN A 395 -26.14 -23.54 23.98
CA ASN A 395 -27.33 -23.31 24.78
C ASN A 395 -27.78 -21.84 24.76
N HIS A 396 -26.84 -20.89 24.77
CA HIS A 396 -27.14 -19.45 24.88
C HIS A 396 -27.20 -18.73 23.53
N PHE A 397 -26.32 -19.06 22.58
CA PHE A 397 -26.21 -18.35 21.30
C PHE A 397 -27.05 -19.02 20.21
N ILE A 398 -26.89 -20.34 20.01
CA ILE A 398 -27.50 -21.06 18.89
C ILE A 398 -28.97 -21.42 19.12
N ARG A 399 -29.38 -21.69 20.36
CA ARG A 399 -30.75 -22.16 20.68
C ARG A 399 -31.87 -21.32 20.06
N ASN A 400 -31.70 -19.99 20.03
CA ASN A 400 -32.67 -19.03 19.51
C ASN A 400 -32.16 -18.32 18.22
N PHE A 401 -31.16 -18.89 17.55
CA PHE A 401 -30.61 -18.32 16.31
C PHE A 401 -31.49 -18.70 15.11
N PRO A 402 -31.71 -17.81 14.12
CA PRO A 402 -31.29 -16.40 14.06
C PRO A 402 -32.20 -15.46 14.85
N TYR A 403 -31.62 -14.37 15.37
CA TYR A 403 -32.33 -13.33 16.12
C TYR A 403 -33.00 -12.29 15.19
N SER A 404 -34.10 -11.70 15.65
CA SER A 404 -34.96 -10.74 14.94
C SER A 404 -35.42 -9.58 15.87
N VAL A 405 -35.81 -8.42 15.32
CA VAL A 405 -36.13 -7.23 16.12
C VAL A 405 -37.56 -7.34 16.64
N MET A 406 -37.79 -7.01 17.91
CA MET A 406 -39.14 -6.87 18.44
C MET A 406 -39.79 -5.56 17.94
N GLU A 407 -40.78 -5.65 17.05
CA GLU A 407 -41.54 -4.48 16.60
C GLU A 407 -42.50 -4.02 17.71
N THR A 408 -42.16 -2.92 18.40
CA THR A 408 -43.04 -2.32 19.39
C THR A 408 -44.20 -1.57 18.71
N LEU A 409 -45.38 -2.18 18.67
CA LEU A 409 -46.63 -1.48 18.37
C LEU A 409 -46.90 -0.45 19.48
N LYS A 410 -46.51 0.81 19.28
CA LYS A 410 -46.85 1.88 20.21
C LYS A 410 -48.38 2.01 20.30
N PRO A 411 -48.99 2.02 21.50
CA PRO A 411 -50.42 2.26 21.64
C PRO A 411 -50.75 3.68 21.18
N LYS A 412 -51.76 3.82 20.31
CA LYS A 412 -52.29 5.11 19.87
C LYS A 412 -52.73 5.95 21.08
N LYS A 413 -51.88 6.87 21.53
CA LYS A 413 -52.37 8.06 22.25
C LYS A 413 -52.80 9.09 21.20
N LYS A 414 -54.08 9.39 21.24
CA LYS A 414 -54.78 10.40 20.47
C LYS A 414 -54.38 11.75 21.04
N ASP A 415 -53.42 12.43 20.42
CA ASP A 415 -53.46 13.89 20.36
C ASP A 415 -52.67 14.45 19.17
N GLY A 416 -53.20 15.52 18.59
CA GLY A 416 -52.89 15.97 17.24
C GLY A 416 -51.58 16.74 17.06
N THR A 417 -51.16 16.77 15.79
CA THR A 417 -50.27 17.76 15.14
C THR A 417 -48.75 17.72 15.43
N LYS A 418 -48.02 16.96 14.61
CA LYS A 418 -47.07 17.43 13.57
C LYS A 418 -46.29 16.22 13.02
N LYS A 419 -46.62 15.80 11.80
CA LYS A 419 -45.91 14.75 11.05
C LYS A 419 -44.81 15.41 10.21
N GLU A 420 -43.56 15.08 10.51
CA GLU A 420 -42.46 14.85 9.56
C GLU A 420 -41.18 14.48 10.36
N LYS A 421 -40.43 13.47 9.89
CA LYS A 421 -39.27 12.78 10.52
C LYS A 421 -39.53 11.47 11.32
N GLN A 422 -40.28 10.52 10.77
CA GLN A 422 -40.35 9.15 11.32
C GLN A 422 -40.14 8.04 10.27
N GLY A 423 -39.36 8.31 9.21
CA GLY A 423 -38.96 7.29 8.21
C GLY A 423 -37.54 6.72 8.40
N ALA A 424 -36.67 7.36 9.19
CA ALA A 424 -35.24 7.00 9.27
C ALA A 424 -34.89 5.98 10.38
N ALA A 425 -35.75 5.75 11.37
CA ALA A 425 -35.44 4.90 12.52
C ALA A 425 -35.65 3.39 12.27
N VAL A 426 -36.47 3.02 11.28
CA VAL A 426 -36.80 1.61 10.97
C VAL A 426 -35.68 0.94 10.16
N LEU A 427 -34.92 1.69 9.36
CA LEU A 427 -33.83 1.17 8.54
C LEU A 427 -32.59 0.78 9.36
N ASN A 428 -32.25 1.54 10.42
CA ASN A 428 -31.08 1.23 11.26
C ASN A 428 -31.24 -0.09 12.06
N GLY A 429 -32.47 -0.49 12.41
CA GLY A 429 -32.71 -1.70 13.19
C GLY A 429 -32.34 -3.01 12.46
N ALA A 430 -32.56 -3.06 11.14
CA ALA A 430 -32.25 -4.24 10.33
C ALA A 430 -30.73 -4.44 10.14
N ASP A 431 -29.96 -3.35 10.03
CA ASP A 431 -28.51 -3.43 9.85
C ASP A 431 -27.81 -3.91 11.12
N HIS A 432 -28.27 -3.45 12.30
CA HIS A 432 -27.72 -3.87 13.58
C HIS A 432 -28.00 -5.35 13.87
N ILE A 433 -29.14 -5.89 13.44
CA ILE A 433 -29.45 -7.30 13.71
C ILE A 433 -28.68 -8.27 12.83
N LEU A 434 -28.46 -7.89 11.57
CA LEU A 434 -27.57 -8.65 10.70
C LEU A 434 -26.15 -8.65 11.29
N ALA A 435 -25.65 -7.50 11.76
CA ALA A 435 -24.35 -7.43 12.43
C ALA A 435 -24.25 -8.35 13.66
N LEU A 436 -25.33 -8.47 14.46
CA LEU A 436 -25.39 -9.40 15.60
C LEU A 436 -25.33 -10.86 15.18
N ASN A 437 -26.20 -11.26 14.27
CA ASN A 437 -26.22 -12.63 13.79
C ASN A 437 -24.87 -13.01 13.13
N LEU A 438 -24.22 -12.07 12.42
CA LEU A 438 -22.89 -12.29 11.84
C LEU A 438 -21.79 -12.42 12.88
N ALA A 439 -21.76 -11.54 13.88
CA ALA A 439 -20.78 -11.62 14.97
C ALA A 439 -20.90 -12.96 15.72
N LEU A 440 -22.13 -13.44 15.91
CA LEU A 440 -22.42 -14.75 16.49
C LEU A 440 -21.89 -15.87 15.60
N CYS A 441 -22.20 -15.85 14.30
CA CYS A 441 -21.67 -16.84 13.36
C CYS A 441 -20.13 -16.89 13.39
N GLN A 442 -19.46 -15.73 13.43
CA GLN A 442 -18.00 -15.66 13.51
C GLN A 442 -17.46 -16.31 14.79
N VAL A 443 -18.03 -15.99 15.96
CA VAL A 443 -17.63 -16.60 17.24
C VAL A 443 -17.86 -18.11 17.24
N MET A 444 -18.99 -18.57 16.70
CA MET A 444 -19.33 -19.99 16.69
C MET A 444 -18.43 -20.79 15.74
N VAL A 445 -18.18 -20.29 14.53
CA VAL A 445 -17.32 -20.99 13.55
C VAL A 445 -15.85 -21.00 13.99
N LEU A 446 -15.40 -20.01 14.76
CA LEU A 446 -14.08 -19.99 15.41
C LEU A 446 -13.83 -21.21 16.31
N LEU A 447 -14.86 -21.76 16.95
CA LEU A 447 -14.75 -22.94 17.82
C LEU A 447 -14.64 -24.27 17.06
N THR A 448 -14.72 -24.23 15.72
CA THR A 448 -14.64 -25.41 14.87
C THR A 448 -13.34 -25.47 14.07
N ASN A 449 -12.79 -26.68 14.01
CA ASN A 449 -11.57 -27.02 13.29
C ASN A 449 -11.83 -28.24 12.39
N THR A 450 -10.94 -28.49 11.42
CA THR A 450 -11.08 -29.57 10.42
C THR A 450 -11.24 -30.96 11.04
N SER A 451 -10.73 -31.15 12.26
CA SER A 451 -10.89 -32.37 13.04
C SER A 451 -12.25 -32.48 13.71
N THR A 452 -12.93 -31.39 14.06
CA THR A 452 -14.16 -31.41 14.88
C THR A 452 -15.46 -31.17 14.12
N VAL A 453 -15.41 -30.72 12.85
CA VAL A 453 -16.61 -30.41 12.03
C VAL A 453 -17.67 -31.49 12.03
N HIS A 454 -17.25 -32.76 11.99
CA HIS A 454 -18.19 -33.89 11.91
C HIS A 454 -19.06 -34.04 13.16
N LEU A 455 -18.64 -33.50 14.30
CA LEU A 455 -19.40 -33.50 15.56
C LEU A 455 -20.40 -32.34 15.66
N ASP A 456 -20.28 -31.35 14.77
CA ASP A 456 -20.89 -30.03 14.90
C ASP A 456 -21.86 -29.72 13.76
N THR A 457 -22.28 -30.75 13.01
CA THR A 457 -23.09 -30.63 11.79
C THR A 457 -24.42 -29.91 11.98
N GLU A 458 -25.16 -30.19 13.07
CA GLU A 458 -26.51 -29.67 13.28
C GLU A 458 -26.57 -28.14 13.35
N TRP A 459 -25.73 -27.52 14.18
CA TRP A 459 -25.71 -26.06 14.34
C TRP A 459 -24.92 -25.36 13.24
N LEU A 460 -23.92 -26.02 12.65
CA LEU A 460 -23.21 -25.49 11.47
C LEU A 460 -24.15 -25.38 10.27
N GLU A 461 -25.12 -26.28 10.13
CA GLU A 461 -26.12 -26.21 9.07
C GLU A 461 -27.08 -25.04 9.24
N GLN A 462 -27.46 -24.70 10.47
CA GLN A 462 -28.23 -23.48 10.76
C GLN A 462 -27.47 -22.21 10.34
N ILE A 463 -26.18 -22.13 10.65
CA ILE A 463 -25.32 -21.02 10.21
C ILE A 463 -25.17 -20.99 8.69
N ARG A 464 -24.94 -22.15 8.05
CA ARG A 464 -24.83 -22.25 6.59
C ARG A 464 -26.09 -21.73 5.92
N LYS A 465 -27.26 -22.20 6.36
CA LYS A 465 -28.56 -21.80 5.82
C LYS A 465 -28.75 -20.29 5.94
N PHE A 466 -28.51 -19.73 7.13
CA PHE A 466 -28.60 -18.29 7.36
C PHE A 466 -27.68 -17.46 6.44
N VAL A 467 -26.40 -17.86 6.32
CA VAL A 467 -25.42 -17.15 5.48
C VAL A 467 -25.77 -17.27 3.99
N THR A 468 -26.25 -18.43 3.56
CA THR A 468 -26.65 -18.69 2.17
C THR A 468 -27.87 -17.87 1.79
N GLU A 469 -28.89 -17.83 2.65
CA GLU A 469 -30.08 -17.00 2.47
C GLU A 469 -29.71 -15.51 2.47
N SER A 470 -28.91 -15.05 3.44
CA SER A 470 -28.48 -13.65 3.54
C SER A 470 -27.72 -13.15 2.31
N LEU A 471 -26.93 -14.01 1.66
CA LEU A 471 -26.20 -13.69 0.42
C LEU A 471 -27.08 -13.80 -0.83
N SER A 472 -28.13 -14.62 -0.78
CA SER A 472 -29.02 -14.90 -1.93
C SER A 472 -30.28 -14.02 -1.96
N ASP A 473 -30.58 -13.32 -0.87
CA ASP A 473 -31.76 -12.46 -0.69
C ASP A 473 -31.85 -11.24 -1.64
N GLY A 474 -30.85 -11.03 -2.50
CA GLY A 474 -30.84 -9.94 -3.51
C GLY A 474 -30.76 -8.53 -2.92
N ARG A 475 -30.56 -8.39 -1.61
CA ARG A 475 -30.42 -7.11 -0.93
C ARG A 475 -29.03 -6.51 -1.21
N LYS A 476 -28.96 -5.19 -1.37
CA LYS A 476 -27.68 -4.48 -1.47
C LYS A 476 -27.02 -4.44 -0.09
N LEU A 477 -26.07 -5.33 0.14
CA LEU A 477 -25.28 -5.39 1.37
C LEU A 477 -24.26 -4.24 1.43
N SER A 478 -24.07 -3.66 2.61
CA SER A 478 -22.97 -2.72 2.85
C SER A 478 -21.61 -3.44 2.86
N SER A 479 -20.52 -2.69 2.65
CA SER A 479 -19.15 -3.23 2.66
C SER A 479 -18.81 -3.97 3.97
N HIS A 480 -19.27 -3.46 5.11
CA HIS A 480 -19.04 -4.07 6.42
C HIS A 480 -19.83 -5.37 6.61
N GLN A 481 -21.11 -5.38 6.21
CA GLN A 481 -21.96 -6.58 6.29
C GLN A 481 -21.41 -7.70 5.39
N LEU A 482 -21.03 -7.34 4.16
CA LEU A 482 -20.48 -8.31 3.23
C LEU A 482 -19.13 -8.87 3.71
N SER A 483 -18.24 -8.01 4.23
CA SER A 483 -16.99 -8.47 4.84
C SER A 483 -17.25 -9.49 5.95
N GLY A 484 -18.21 -9.21 6.84
CA GLY A 484 -18.61 -10.12 7.90
C GLY A 484 -19.13 -11.47 7.41
N LEU A 485 -19.98 -11.48 6.38
CA LEU A 485 -20.48 -12.69 5.72
C LEU A 485 -19.35 -13.48 5.06
N LEU A 486 -18.48 -12.81 4.30
CA LEU A 486 -17.37 -13.45 3.59
C LEU A 486 -16.37 -14.08 4.56
N MET A 487 -16.13 -13.49 5.74
CA MET A 487 -15.30 -14.11 6.78
C MET A 487 -15.88 -15.43 7.30
N VAL A 488 -17.20 -15.49 7.49
CA VAL A 488 -17.87 -16.73 7.90
C VAL A 488 -17.81 -17.77 6.78
N VAL A 489 -18.14 -17.38 5.54
CA VAL A 489 -18.07 -18.29 4.38
C VAL A 489 -16.66 -18.82 4.19
N TRP A 490 -15.66 -17.93 4.24
CA TRP A 490 -14.24 -18.27 4.11
C TRP A 490 -13.86 -19.39 5.09
N ARG A 491 -14.18 -19.18 6.36
CA ARG A 491 -13.87 -20.15 7.41
C ARG A 491 -14.66 -21.45 7.21
N LEU A 492 -15.96 -21.40 6.88
CA LEU A 492 -16.74 -22.61 6.59
C LEU A 492 -16.18 -23.42 5.41
N VAL A 493 -15.77 -22.76 4.33
CA VAL A 493 -15.19 -23.41 3.14
C VAL A 493 -13.87 -24.10 3.48
N LEU A 494 -13.04 -23.49 4.33
CA LEU A 494 -11.74 -24.05 4.73
C LEU A 494 -11.86 -25.22 5.71
N ILE A 495 -12.81 -25.18 6.64
CA ILE A 495 -12.93 -26.23 7.66
C ILE A 495 -13.70 -27.45 7.12
N GLN A 496 -14.66 -27.27 6.21
CA GLN A 496 -15.57 -28.33 5.77
C GLN A 496 -14.96 -29.32 4.78
N ARG A 497 -15.31 -30.61 4.96
CA ARG A 497 -14.93 -31.71 4.05
C ARG A 497 -16.00 -32.03 2.99
N ASN A 498 -17.20 -31.46 3.10
CA ASN A 498 -18.31 -31.74 2.19
C ASN A 498 -18.26 -30.80 0.97
N ARG A 499 -17.94 -31.37 -0.20
CA ARG A 499 -17.87 -30.62 -1.47
C ARG A 499 -19.17 -29.89 -1.81
N GLY A 500 -20.32 -30.58 -1.71
CA GLY A 500 -21.60 -29.99 -2.14
C GLY A 500 -21.95 -28.75 -1.34
N ALA A 501 -21.62 -28.79 -0.06
CA ALA A 501 -21.92 -27.76 0.91
C ALA A 501 -20.98 -26.53 0.76
N SER A 502 -19.70 -26.75 0.40
CA SER A 502 -18.79 -25.66 0.01
C SER A 502 -19.21 -25.03 -1.33
N GLU A 503 -19.64 -25.85 -2.30
CA GLU A 503 -20.04 -25.37 -3.63
C GLU A 503 -21.35 -24.58 -3.60
N GLU A 504 -22.26 -24.89 -2.67
CA GLU A 504 -23.44 -24.08 -2.36
C GLU A 504 -23.09 -22.69 -1.81
N LEU A 505 -22.19 -22.62 -0.81
CA LEU A 505 -21.72 -21.35 -0.26
C LEU A 505 -21.02 -20.48 -1.31
N LEU A 506 -20.15 -21.08 -2.13
CA LEU A 506 -19.49 -20.35 -3.23
C LEU A 506 -20.50 -19.86 -4.28
N ARG A 507 -21.59 -20.61 -4.52
CA ARG A 507 -22.67 -20.18 -5.43
C ARG A 507 -23.38 -18.94 -4.89
N ALA A 508 -23.65 -18.89 -3.59
CA ALA A 508 -24.27 -17.72 -2.96
C ALA A 508 -23.39 -16.47 -3.10
N VAL A 509 -22.08 -16.59 -2.81
CA VAL A 509 -21.13 -15.48 -3.00
C VAL A 509 -21.02 -15.07 -4.48
N TYR A 510 -21.01 -16.04 -5.39
CA TYR A 510 -20.95 -15.77 -6.83
C TYR A 510 -22.22 -15.05 -7.32
N THR A 511 -23.39 -15.36 -6.76
CA THR A 511 -24.66 -14.67 -7.07
C THR A 511 -24.57 -13.19 -6.67
N GLN A 512 -24.00 -12.90 -5.50
CA GLN A 512 -23.71 -11.51 -5.08
C GLN A 512 -22.70 -10.83 -6.02
N TYR A 513 -21.69 -11.56 -6.49
CA TYR A 513 -20.74 -11.07 -7.49
C TYR A 513 -21.39 -10.78 -8.84
N GLN A 514 -22.47 -11.45 -9.25
CA GLN A 514 -23.10 -11.19 -10.54
C GLN A 514 -24.04 -9.98 -10.54
N GLN A 515 -24.34 -9.39 -9.39
CA GLN A 515 -25.24 -8.24 -9.30
C GLN A 515 -24.67 -7.01 -10.04
N GLN A 516 -25.57 -6.29 -10.71
CA GLN A 516 -25.25 -5.05 -11.43
C GLN A 516 -25.27 -3.86 -10.47
N GLY A 517 -24.40 -2.87 -10.71
CA GLY A 517 -24.37 -1.62 -9.95
C GLY A 517 -23.87 -1.75 -8.51
N LEU A 518 -22.93 -2.67 -8.26
CA LEU A 518 -22.21 -2.78 -6.99
C LEU A 518 -21.25 -1.59 -6.80
N THR A 519 -21.04 -1.17 -5.55
CA THR A 519 -19.99 -0.20 -5.22
C THR A 519 -18.61 -0.82 -5.44
N LEU A 520 -17.60 0.02 -5.71
CA LEU A 520 -16.22 -0.45 -5.90
C LEU A 520 -15.74 -1.27 -4.70
N SER A 521 -15.97 -0.79 -3.47
CA SER A 521 -15.59 -1.49 -2.24
C SER A 521 -16.16 -2.91 -2.13
N VAL A 522 -17.45 -3.09 -2.42
CA VAL A 522 -18.13 -4.40 -2.40
C VAL A 522 -17.56 -5.31 -3.48
N ARG A 523 -17.37 -4.77 -4.70
CA ARG A 523 -16.83 -5.53 -5.83
C ARG A 523 -15.40 -6.01 -5.56
N THR A 524 -14.59 -5.13 -4.98
CA THR A 524 -13.22 -5.40 -4.55
C THR A 524 -13.17 -6.46 -3.47
N LEU A 525 -14.03 -6.42 -2.44
CA LEU A 525 -14.08 -7.47 -1.41
C LEU A 525 -14.38 -8.86 -1.98
N LEU A 526 -15.34 -8.95 -2.91
CA LEU A 526 -15.69 -10.22 -3.56
C LEU A 526 -14.55 -10.76 -4.43
N LEU A 527 -13.84 -9.87 -5.13
CA LEU A 527 -12.68 -10.23 -5.94
C LEU A 527 -11.54 -10.75 -5.05
N HIS A 528 -11.23 -10.07 -3.94
CA HIS A 528 -10.24 -10.53 -2.96
C HIS A 528 -10.62 -11.87 -2.33
N PHE A 529 -11.90 -12.09 -2.02
CA PHE A 529 -12.37 -13.38 -1.50
C PHE A 529 -12.08 -14.54 -2.47
N PHE A 530 -12.46 -14.42 -3.74
CA PHE A 530 -12.21 -15.50 -4.71
C PHE A 530 -10.72 -15.62 -5.07
N SER A 531 -10.00 -14.49 -5.16
CA SER A 531 -8.54 -14.47 -5.34
C SER A 531 -7.83 -15.23 -4.22
N GLY A 532 -8.13 -14.91 -2.96
CA GLY A 532 -7.55 -15.56 -1.80
C GLY A 532 -7.83 -17.07 -1.77
N LEU A 533 -9.06 -17.48 -2.12
CA LEU A 533 -9.39 -18.91 -2.22
C LEU A 533 -8.57 -19.61 -3.29
N TYR A 534 -8.37 -18.96 -4.44
CA TYR A 534 -7.54 -19.48 -5.52
C TYR A 534 -6.06 -19.60 -5.13
N LEU A 535 -5.50 -18.61 -4.45
CA LEU A 535 -4.11 -18.65 -3.98
C LEU A 535 -3.85 -19.82 -3.01
N ARG A 536 -4.84 -20.17 -2.18
CA ARG A 536 -4.78 -21.30 -1.23
C ARG A 536 -5.08 -22.67 -1.84
N GLU A 537 -5.36 -22.75 -3.13
CA GLU A 537 -5.65 -24.01 -3.82
C GLU A 537 -4.52 -25.05 -3.66
N LYS A 538 -3.25 -24.59 -3.65
CA LYS A 538 -2.08 -25.46 -3.61
C LYS A 538 -1.64 -25.88 -2.20
N SER A 539 -2.03 -25.17 -1.13
CA SER A 539 -1.39 -25.32 0.18
C SER A 539 -1.93 -26.45 1.06
N SER A 540 -3.08 -27.09 0.74
CA SER A 540 -3.56 -28.34 1.40
C SER A 540 -5.00 -28.76 1.06
N ASN A 541 -5.80 -27.93 0.38
CA ASN A 541 -7.25 -28.16 0.24
C ASN A 541 -7.68 -28.65 -1.16
N LEU A 542 -7.64 -29.97 -1.39
CA LEU A 542 -8.09 -30.65 -2.63
C LEU A 542 -9.55 -30.36 -3.04
N LEU A 543 -10.37 -29.83 -2.14
CA LEU A 543 -11.78 -29.48 -2.42
C LEU A 543 -11.90 -28.16 -3.17
N ILE A 544 -11.00 -27.20 -2.93
CA ILE A 544 -11.00 -25.89 -3.57
C ILE A 544 -10.56 -26.02 -5.04
N SER A 545 -9.53 -26.85 -5.30
CA SER A 545 -9.01 -27.10 -6.65
C SER A 545 -10.02 -27.75 -7.61
N ARG A 546 -11.04 -28.42 -7.05
CA ARG A 546 -12.09 -29.13 -7.80
C ARG A 546 -13.39 -28.34 -7.91
N SER A 547 -13.42 -27.09 -7.42
CA SER A 547 -14.60 -26.23 -7.48
C SER A 547 -14.86 -25.77 -8.91
N LYS A 548 -16.00 -26.16 -9.50
CA LYS A 548 -16.35 -25.75 -10.87
C LYS A 548 -16.66 -24.25 -10.93
N LEU A 549 -17.20 -23.70 -9.84
CA LEU A 549 -17.53 -22.29 -9.74
C LEU A 549 -16.30 -21.40 -9.71
N LEU A 550 -15.27 -21.76 -8.96
CA LEU A 550 -14.03 -20.98 -8.89
C LEU A 550 -13.35 -20.95 -10.26
N THR A 551 -13.28 -22.10 -10.94
CA THR A 551 -12.76 -22.20 -12.30
C THR A 551 -13.56 -21.35 -13.30
N ARG A 552 -14.90 -21.40 -13.24
CA ARG A 552 -15.78 -20.59 -14.10
C ARG A 552 -15.62 -19.09 -13.83
N TRP A 553 -15.47 -18.69 -12.56
CA TRP A 553 -15.22 -17.31 -12.19
C TRP A 553 -13.90 -16.81 -12.76
N LEU A 554 -12.80 -17.56 -12.58
CA LEU A 554 -11.49 -17.25 -13.16
C LEU A 554 -11.56 -17.11 -14.68
N ALA A 555 -12.20 -18.06 -15.37
CA ALA A 555 -12.37 -18.01 -16.82
C ALA A 555 -13.21 -16.80 -17.29
N GLY A 556 -14.02 -16.19 -16.43
CA GLY A 556 -14.78 -14.98 -16.76
C GLY A 556 -13.97 -13.67 -16.70
N LEU A 557 -12.82 -13.67 -16.02
CA LEU A 557 -12.06 -12.44 -15.75
C LEU A 557 -11.48 -11.76 -17.00
N PRO A 558 -10.89 -12.47 -17.99
CA PRO A 558 -10.36 -11.82 -19.20
C PRO A 558 -11.42 -11.08 -20.00
N LEU A 559 -12.63 -11.65 -20.13
CA LEU A 559 -13.76 -10.99 -20.79
C LEU A 559 -14.20 -9.74 -20.03
N GLN A 560 -14.27 -9.83 -18.69
CA GLN A 560 -14.63 -8.70 -17.85
C GLN A 560 -13.60 -7.56 -17.96
N LEU A 561 -12.30 -7.89 -17.99
CA LEU A 561 -11.23 -6.92 -18.20
C LEU A 561 -11.37 -6.22 -19.56
N ALA A 562 -11.61 -6.99 -20.62
CA ALA A 562 -11.80 -6.44 -21.97
C ALA A 562 -13.02 -5.50 -22.07
N GLN A 563 -14.11 -5.79 -21.35
CA GLN A 563 -15.32 -4.96 -21.33
C GLN A 563 -15.18 -3.70 -20.47
N LEU A 564 -14.37 -3.75 -19.42
CA LEU A 564 -14.15 -2.63 -18.51
C LEU A 564 -13.12 -1.65 -19.07
N GLY A 565 -11.96 -2.15 -19.52
CA GLY A 565 -10.87 -1.33 -20.05
C GLY A 565 -10.55 -0.13 -19.15
N SER A 566 -10.57 1.07 -19.74
CA SER A 566 -10.33 2.35 -19.07
C SER A 566 -11.53 2.92 -18.29
N ARG A 567 -12.72 2.29 -18.34
CA ARG A 567 -13.92 2.80 -17.65
C ARG A 567 -13.77 2.80 -16.12
N ASN A 568 -12.98 1.87 -15.58
CA ASN A 568 -12.64 1.84 -14.16
C ASN A 568 -11.22 1.28 -13.96
N PRO A 569 -10.18 2.12 -14.01
CA PRO A 569 -8.79 1.66 -13.99
C PRO A 569 -8.42 0.93 -12.69
N LEU A 570 -8.94 1.38 -11.53
CA LEU A 570 -8.67 0.74 -10.24
C LEU A 570 -9.12 -0.72 -10.22
N LEU A 571 -10.32 -0.99 -10.74
CA LEU A 571 -10.84 -2.36 -10.81
C LEU A 571 -10.13 -3.19 -11.89
N SER A 572 -9.76 -2.57 -13.01
CA SER A 572 -8.95 -3.22 -14.05
C SER A 572 -7.59 -3.67 -13.51
N ALA A 573 -6.91 -2.87 -12.68
CA ALA A 573 -5.67 -3.26 -12.02
C ALA A 573 -5.85 -4.50 -11.12
N GLN A 574 -6.90 -4.53 -10.30
CA GLN A 574 -7.19 -5.69 -9.44
C GLN A 574 -7.46 -6.96 -10.26
N LEU A 575 -8.20 -6.84 -11.38
CA LEU A 575 -8.42 -7.97 -12.29
C LEU A 575 -7.12 -8.46 -12.93
N ILE A 576 -6.27 -7.54 -13.40
CA ILE A 576 -4.98 -7.87 -14.02
C ILE A 576 -4.10 -8.64 -13.02
N ASN A 577 -4.02 -8.22 -11.77
CA ASN A 577 -3.24 -8.90 -10.74
C ASN A 577 -3.69 -10.37 -10.54
N VAL A 578 -5.00 -10.60 -10.47
CA VAL A 578 -5.55 -11.97 -10.34
C VAL A 578 -5.30 -12.79 -11.60
N ILE A 579 -5.52 -12.21 -12.79
CA ILE A 579 -5.27 -12.89 -14.08
C ILE A 579 -3.79 -13.26 -14.21
N HIS A 580 -2.89 -12.34 -13.86
CA HIS A 580 -1.44 -12.58 -13.89
C HIS A 580 -1.03 -13.68 -12.92
N ALA A 581 -1.53 -13.65 -11.68
CA ALA A 581 -1.29 -14.69 -10.69
C ALA A 581 -1.81 -16.07 -11.13
N ALA A 582 -2.93 -16.13 -11.86
CA ALA A 582 -3.50 -17.36 -12.39
C ALA A 582 -2.78 -17.86 -13.65
N ALA A 583 -2.35 -16.94 -14.52
CA ALA A 583 -1.57 -17.24 -15.72
C ALA A 583 -0.18 -17.80 -15.34
N ALA A 584 0.48 -17.20 -14.35
CA ALA A 584 1.75 -17.68 -13.79
C ALA A 584 1.65 -19.10 -13.19
N ARG A 585 0.46 -19.51 -12.75
CA ARG A 585 0.16 -20.87 -12.26
C ARG A 585 -0.30 -21.84 -13.36
N ALA A 586 -0.29 -21.42 -14.62
CA ALA A 586 -0.70 -22.20 -15.79
C ALA A 586 -2.14 -22.77 -15.70
N ASN A 587 -3.09 -21.99 -15.17
CA ASN A 587 -4.50 -22.42 -15.13
C ASN A 587 -5.09 -22.53 -16.55
N LYS A 588 -5.47 -23.73 -16.96
CA LYS A 588 -5.89 -24.04 -18.34
C LYS A 588 -7.10 -23.24 -18.82
N GLU A 589 -8.15 -23.15 -18.01
CA GLU A 589 -9.42 -22.51 -18.37
C GLU A 589 -9.27 -20.98 -18.48
N LEU A 590 -8.48 -20.38 -17.58
CA LEU A 590 -8.13 -18.96 -17.67
C LEU A 590 -7.30 -18.66 -18.92
N LEU A 591 -6.30 -19.48 -19.24
CA LEU A 591 -5.47 -19.29 -20.43
C LEU A 591 -6.27 -19.44 -21.74
N GLN A 592 -7.22 -20.38 -21.79
CA GLN A 592 -8.15 -20.51 -22.92
C GLN A 592 -9.06 -19.27 -23.04
N SER A 593 -9.57 -18.75 -21.93
CA SER A 593 -10.36 -17.52 -21.94
C SER A 593 -9.54 -16.29 -22.37
N LEU A 594 -8.30 -16.17 -21.89
CA LEU A 594 -7.35 -15.14 -22.30
C LEU A 594 -7.13 -15.20 -23.82
N GLN A 595 -6.92 -16.40 -24.38
CA GLN A 595 -6.78 -16.62 -25.82
C GLN A 595 -8.03 -16.17 -26.59
N SER A 596 -9.23 -16.50 -26.10
CA SER A 596 -10.49 -16.13 -26.77
C SER A 596 -10.75 -14.61 -26.80
N ASN A 597 -10.18 -13.85 -25.86
CA ASN A 597 -10.35 -12.41 -25.74
C ASN A 597 -9.12 -11.61 -26.21
N VAL A 598 -8.10 -12.27 -26.78
CA VAL A 598 -6.80 -11.65 -27.08
C VAL A 598 -6.92 -10.44 -28.00
N TYR A 599 -7.77 -10.52 -29.04
CA TYR A 599 -7.97 -9.41 -29.97
C TYR A 599 -8.69 -8.21 -29.35
N ARG A 600 -9.49 -8.40 -28.29
CA ARG A 600 -10.10 -7.27 -27.55
C ARG A 600 -9.13 -6.62 -26.58
N LEU A 601 -8.18 -7.39 -26.05
CA LEU A 601 -7.18 -6.90 -25.10
C LEU A 601 -6.05 -6.15 -25.81
N TYR A 602 -5.62 -6.64 -26.97
CA TYR A 602 -4.44 -6.16 -27.70
C TYR A 602 -4.77 -5.46 -29.03
N ASP A 603 -6.01 -5.01 -29.24
CA ASP A 603 -6.34 -4.18 -30.40
C ASP A 603 -5.53 -2.87 -30.36
N PRO A 604 -4.91 -2.44 -31.48
CA PRO A 604 -4.02 -1.28 -31.50
C PRO A 604 -4.74 0.06 -31.35
N GLN A 605 -6.07 0.12 -31.49
CA GLN A 605 -6.87 1.34 -31.37
C GLN A 605 -7.71 1.34 -30.09
N ASP A 606 -8.49 0.28 -29.89
CA ASP A 606 -9.50 0.15 -28.83
C ASP A 606 -9.13 -0.89 -27.76
N GLY A 607 -7.94 -1.48 -27.84
CA GLY A 607 -7.51 -2.54 -26.94
C GLY A 607 -7.29 -2.06 -25.51
N THR A 608 -7.56 -2.94 -24.55
CA THR A 608 -7.30 -2.66 -23.12
C THR A 608 -5.84 -2.29 -22.84
N LEU A 609 -4.89 -2.86 -23.58
CA LEU A 609 -3.47 -2.51 -23.50
C LEU A 609 -3.21 -1.03 -23.81
N VAL A 610 -3.84 -0.48 -24.86
CA VAL A 610 -3.58 0.89 -25.31
C VAL A 610 -4.34 1.92 -24.47
N LEU A 611 -5.49 1.53 -23.91
CA LEU A 611 -6.38 2.44 -23.17
C LEU A 611 -6.01 2.60 -21.68
N LEU A 612 -5.24 1.67 -21.09
CA LEU A 612 -4.86 1.72 -19.67
C LEU A 612 -3.55 2.50 -19.41
N PRO A 613 -3.33 3.00 -18.17
CA PRO A 613 -2.08 3.67 -17.78
C PRO A 613 -0.84 2.75 -17.80
N SER A 614 0.35 3.33 -17.89
CA SER A 614 1.65 2.64 -18.06
C SER A 614 1.89 1.47 -17.11
N ASP A 615 1.50 1.60 -15.84
CA ASP A 615 1.77 0.59 -14.81
C ASP A 615 0.97 -0.70 -15.10
N MET A 616 -0.27 -0.56 -15.58
CA MET A 616 -1.12 -1.69 -15.96
C MET A 616 -0.73 -2.25 -17.34
N GLN A 617 -0.23 -1.39 -18.23
CA GLN A 617 0.31 -1.83 -19.53
C GLN A 617 1.45 -2.82 -19.36
N HIS A 618 2.32 -2.62 -18.36
CA HIS A 618 3.41 -3.53 -18.06
C HIS A 618 2.93 -4.96 -17.77
N CYS A 619 1.97 -5.12 -16.87
CA CYS A 619 1.40 -6.44 -16.56
C CYS A 619 0.69 -7.08 -17.77
N LEU A 620 0.02 -6.28 -18.60
CA LEU A 620 -0.60 -6.77 -19.84
C LEU A 620 0.43 -7.22 -20.88
N VAL A 621 1.57 -6.52 -20.99
CA VAL A 621 2.70 -6.95 -21.83
C VAL A 621 3.26 -8.28 -21.30
N GLN A 622 3.41 -8.43 -19.99
CA GLN A 622 3.85 -9.69 -19.37
C GLN A 622 2.88 -10.86 -19.62
N LEU A 623 1.57 -10.61 -19.66
CA LEU A 623 0.59 -11.66 -19.94
C LEU A 623 0.77 -12.33 -21.32
N VAL A 624 1.38 -11.65 -22.29
CA VAL A 624 1.69 -12.23 -23.61
C VAL A 624 2.58 -13.47 -23.48
N TYR A 625 3.47 -13.51 -22.47
CA TYR A 625 4.33 -14.66 -22.20
C TYR A 625 3.54 -15.94 -21.91
N PHE A 626 2.39 -15.83 -21.23
CA PHE A 626 1.59 -16.99 -20.82
C PHE A 626 0.60 -17.46 -21.88
N LEU A 627 0.47 -16.76 -23.02
CA LEU A 627 -0.48 -17.14 -24.07
C LEU A 627 -0.19 -18.56 -24.62
N PRO A 628 -1.22 -19.42 -24.75
CA PRO A 628 -1.07 -20.74 -25.35
C PRO A 628 -0.61 -20.70 -26.80
N CYS A 629 -1.13 -19.79 -27.62
CA CYS A 629 -0.76 -19.64 -29.02
C CYS A 629 -0.74 -18.17 -29.45
N ILE A 630 0.24 -17.80 -30.28
CA ILE A 630 0.38 -16.45 -30.79
C ILE A 630 0.19 -16.51 -32.31
N SER A 631 -0.96 -16.02 -32.78
CA SER A 631 -1.36 -16.03 -34.20
C SER A 631 -0.69 -14.89 -34.98
N PRO A 632 -0.58 -15.00 -36.32
CA PRO A 632 -0.07 -13.90 -37.15
C PRO A 632 -0.92 -12.62 -37.05
N GLU A 633 -2.24 -12.75 -36.89
CA GLU A 633 -3.11 -11.57 -36.70
C GLU A 633 -2.80 -10.86 -35.38
N LEU A 634 -2.53 -11.62 -34.31
CA LEU A 634 -2.14 -11.05 -33.02
C LEU A 634 -0.78 -10.35 -33.13
N LEU A 635 0.21 -10.97 -33.78
CA LEU A 635 1.52 -10.35 -34.01
C LEU A 635 1.40 -9.03 -34.80
N SER A 636 0.52 -8.98 -35.80
CA SER A 636 0.21 -7.74 -36.51
C SER A 636 -0.34 -6.67 -35.56
N CYS A 637 -1.29 -7.02 -34.69
CA CYS A 637 -1.82 -6.11 -33.68
C CYS A 637 -0.73 -5.61 -32.72
N LEU A 638 0.10 -6.52 -32.19
CA LEU A 638 1.19 -6.18 -31.27
C LEU A 638 2.25 -5.28 -31.93
N SER A 639 2.59 -5.53 -33.20
CA SER A 639 3.52 -4.68 -33.97
C SER A 639 2.94 -3.26 -34.14
N ARG A 640 1.64 -3.15 -34.41
CA ARG A 640 0.94 -1.85 -34.46
C ARG A 640 0.90 -1.17 -33.09
N CYS A 641 0.66 -1.90 -32.01
CA CYS A 641 0.75 -1.35 -30.64
C CYS A 641 2.14 -0.77 -30.34
N CYS A 642 3.21 -1.42 -30.80
CA CYS A 642 4.57 -0.92 -30.64
C CYS A 642 4.83 0.35 -31.47
N THR A 643 4.28 0.46 -32.67
CA THR A 643 4.62 1.53 -33.64
C THR A 643 3.75 2.79 -33.53
N MET A 644 2.49 2.68 -33.09
CA MET A 644 1.54 3.80 -32.99
C MET A 644 1.84 4.81 -31.85
N GLY A 645 2.95 4.67 -31.12
CA GLY A 645 3.36 5.61 -30.05
C GLY A 645 2.48 5.58 -28.79
N ARG A 646 1.61 4.57 -28.65
CA ARG A 646 0.71 4.39 -27.49
C ARG A 646 1.37 3.66 -26.32
N LEU A 647 2.40 2.86 -26.61
CA LEU A 647 3.27 2.22 -25.63
C LEU A 647 4.56 3.03 -25.50
N SER A 648 5.11 3.11 -24.30
CA SER A 648 6.46 3.65 -24.13
C SER A 648 7.49 2.76 -24.81
N SER A 649 8.62 3.34 -25.22
CA SER A 649 9.73 2.60 -25.84
C SER A 649 10.22 1.44 -24.97
N LYS A 650 10.21 1.60 -23.64
CA LYS A 650 10.55 0.56 -22.67
C LYS A 650 9.57 -0.62 -22.71
N LEU A 651 8.26 -0.35 -22.74
CA LEU A 651 7.22 -1.39 -22.77
C LEU A 651 7.22 -2.14 -24.10
N ALA A 652 7.36 -1.42 -25.21
CA ALA A 652 7.47 -2.02 -26.54
C ALA A 652 8.76 -2.88 -26.66
N THR A 653 9.88 -2.42 -26.09
CA THR A 653 11.11 -3.23 -25.96
C THR A 653 10.88 -4.51 -25.16
N CYS A 654 10.18 -4.42 -24.02
CA CYS A 654 9.83 -5.58 -23.20
C CYS A 654 8.97 -6.58 -23.98
N LEU A 655 7.97 -6.10 -24.73
CA LEU A 655 7.11 -6.92 -25.57
C LEU A 655 7.91 -7.67 -26.64
N ILE A 656 8.80 -6.98 -27.37
CA ILE A 656 9.65 -7.62 -28.39
C ILE A 656 10.53 -8.70 -27.75
N ARG A 657 11.12 -8.43 -26.58
CA ARG A 657 11.93 -9.41 -25.84
C ARG A 657 11.11 -10.62 -25.40
N ILE A 658 9.88 -10.43 -24.92
CA ILE A 658 8.96 -11.54 -24.56
C ILE A 658 8.62 -12.39 -25.78
N LEU A 659 8.35 -11.77 -26.94
CA LEU A 659 8.10 -12.53 -28.16
C LEU A 659 9.34 -13.28 -28.63
N HIS A 660 10.53 -12.69 -28.49
CA HIS A 660 11.80 -13.36 -28.80
C HIS A 660 12.02 -14.58 -27.91
N THR A 661 11.79 -14.48 -26.59
CA THR A 661 11.93 -15.64 -25.68
C THR A 661 10.90 -16.74 -25.94
N ARG A 662 9.74 -16.40 -26.51
CA ARG A 662 8.69 -17.34 -26.90
C ARG A 662 8.85 -17.88 -28.33
N SER A 663 9.84 -17.39 -29.08
CA SER A 663 10.20 -17.89 -30.41
C SER A 663 11.14 -19.09 -30.32
N SER A 664 11.33 -19.80 -31.43
CA SER A 664 12.33 -20.87 -31.57
C SER A 664 13.78 -20.41 -31.35
N PHE A 665 14.03 -19.10 -31.37
CA PHE A 665 15.36 -18.48 -31.24
C PHE A 665 15.65 -17.96 -29.82
N GLY A 666 14.68 -18.04 -28.90
CA GLY A 666 14.91 -17.71 -27.49
C GLY A 666 15.78 -18.79 -26.83
N GLY A 667 16.98 -18.44 -26.36
CA GLY A 667 17.97 -19.39 -25.83
C GLY A 667 17.60 -20.19 -24.57
N TRP A 668 16.32 -20.23 -24.20
CA TRP A 668 15.78 -21.00 -23.07
C TRP A 668 15.12 -22.27 -23.60
N THR A 669 15.85 -23.39 -23.56
CA THR A 669 15.30 -24.73 -23.86
C THR A 669 14.53 -25.24 -22.64
N THR A 670 13.28 -24.82 -22.45
CA THR A 670 12.35 -25.54 -21.58
C THR A 670 11.75 -26.72 -22.36
N SER A 671 11.78 -27.89 -21.74
CA SER A 671 11.50 -29.21 -22.33
C SER A 671 10.03 -29.49 -22.69
N LEU A 672 9.23 -28.49 -23.07
CA LEU A 672 7.81 -28.65 -23.40
C LEU A 672 7.39 -27.88 -24.66
N GLN A 673 7.06 -28.67 -25.69
CA GLN A 673 6.14 -28.45 -26.82
C GLN A 673 6.48 -27.36 -27.86
N ASP A 674 6.03 -27.62 -29.08
CA ASP A 674 6.21 -26.86 -30.33
C ASP A 674 6.28 -25.33 -30.15
N SER A 675 7.15 -24.68 -30.92
CA SER A 675 7.31 -23.22 -30.85
C SER A 675 5.95 -22.52 -30.98
N VAL A 676 5.61 -21.73 -29.96
CA VAL A 676 4.31 -21.05 -29.82
C VAL A 676 4.10 -20.00 -30.92
N VAL A 677 5.20 -19.50 -31.47
CA VAL A 677 5.28 -18.64 -32.64
C VAL A 677 5.99 -19.41 -33.77
N LYS A 678 5.43 -19.39 -34.98
CA LYS A 678 6.12 -19.91 -36.16
C LYS A 678 7.21 -18.94 -36.60
N ASP A 679 8.33 -19.46 -37.08
CA ASP A 679 9.49 -18.64 -37.48
C ASP A 679 9.12 -17.57 -38.53
N VAL A 680 8.31 -17.94 -39.53
CA VAL A 680 7.86 -17.01 -40.59
C VAL A 680 7.07 -15.83 -40.00
N ASP A 681 6.16 -16.12 -39.07
CA ASP A 681 5.32 -15.11 -38.43
C ASP A 681 6.17 -14.20 -37.52
N TYR A 682 7.17 -14.78 -36.84
CA TYR A 682 8.14 -14.04 -36.03
C TYR A 682 9.00 -13.09 -36.86
N PHE A 683 9.57 -13.55 -37.98
CA PHE A 683 10.33 -12.67 -38.88
C PHE A 683 9.44 -11.59 -39.49
N SER A 684 8.17 -11.91 -39.81
CA SER A 684 7.19 -10.91 -40.28
C SER A 684 6.91 -9.84 -39.22
N PHE A 685 6.79 -10.24 -37.94
CA PHE A 685 6.63 -9.30 -36.82
C PHE A 685 7.85 -8.39 -36.66
N LEU A 686 9.06 -8.96 -36.67
CA LEU A 686 10.30 -8.18 -36.55
C LEU A 686 10.45 -7.21 -37.72
N PHE A 687 10.18 -7.65 -38.95
CA PHE A 687 10.23 -6.80 -40.12
C PHE A 687 9.19 -5.66 -40.07
N SER A 688 7.95 -5.96 -39.68
CA SER A 688 6.90 -4.94 -39.53
C SER A 688 7.26 -3.89 -38.47
N THR A 689 7.88 -4.34 -37.37
CA THR A 689 8.33 -3.46 -36.28
C THR A 689 9.57 -2.65 -36.69
N LEU A 690 10.47 -3.23 -37.50
CA LEU A 690 11.65 -2.56 -38.09
C LEU A 690 11.25 -1.49 -39.13
N THR A 691 10.16 -1.71 -39.86
CA THR A 691 9.66 -0.71 -40.81
C THR A 691 9.02 0.48 -40.10
N GLY A 692 8.47 0.28 -38.90
CA GLY A 692 7.86 1.33 -38.07
C GLY A 692 6.52 1.87 -38.57
N PHE A 693 6.12 1.53 -39.79
CA PHE A 693 4.88 1.95 -40.44
C PHE A 693 4.21 0.73 -41.05
N SER A 694 2.89 0.66 -40.92
CA SER A 694 2.07 -0.36 -41.56
C SER A 694 2.03 -0.18 -43.09
N GLY A 695 1.70 -1.25 -43.82
CA GLY A 695 1.54 -1.18 -45.27
C GLY A 695 0.51 -0.14 -45.72
N ASP A 696 -0.58 0.00 -44.96
CA ASP A 696 -1.64 0.98 -45.23
C ASP A 696 -1.14 2.43 -45.03
N GLU A 697 -0.35 2.68 -43.99
CA GLU A 697 0.26 4.00 -43.76
C GLU A 697 1.28 4.35 -44.86
N LEU A 698 2.11 3.39 -45.28
CA LEU A 698 3.06 3.60 -46.38
C LEU A 698 2.35 3.86 -47.71
N ALA A 699 1.25 3.13 -48.00
CA ALA A 699 0.41 3.34 -49.18
C ALA A 699 -0.29 4.70 -49.14
N TRP A 700 -0.79 5.10 -47.97
CA TRP A 700 -1.40 6.41 -47.76
C TRP A 700 -0.39 7.56 -47.99
N LEU A 701 0.85 7.40 -47.51
CA LEU A 701 1.93 8.36 -47.74
C LEU A 701 2.23 8.53 -49.24
N GLN A 702 2.16 7.45 -50.05
CA GLN A 702 2.41 7.56 -51.49
C GLN A 702 1.41 8.48 -52.22
N ASN A 703 0.17 8.55 -51.73
CA ASN A 703 -0.90 9.34 -52.35
C ASN A 703 -0.89 10.82 -51.94
N SER A 704 -0.05 11.21 -50.97
CA SER A 704 0.00 12.56 -50.40
C SER A 704 1.02 13.45 -51.15
N ASN A 705 0.60 14.05 -52.27
CA ASN A 705 1.49 14.80 -53.17
C ASN A 705 1.93 16.20 -52.67
N SER A 706 1.36 16.72 -51.59
CA SER A 706 1.62 18.09 -51.11
C SER A 706 1.79 18.13 -49.59
N ASN A 707 2.96 17.70 -49.10
CA ASN A 707 3.25 17.66 -47.66
C ASN A 707 4.59 18.38 -47.38
N PRO A 708 4.62 19.44 -46.53
CA PRO A 708 5.85 20.20 -46.25
C PRO A 708 6.95 19.39 -45.55
N HIS A 709 6.60 18.21 -45.02
CA HIS A 709 7.51 17.26 -44.39
C HIS A 709 8.24 16.34 -45.39
N VAL A 710 8.07 16.54 -46.70
CA VAL A 710 8.77 15.75 -47.73
C VAL A 710 10.07 16.44 -48.14
N ARG A 711 11.17 15.69 -48.08
CA ARG A 711 12.48 16.09 -48.60
C ARG A 711 12.83 15.23 -49.79
N GLN A 712 13.26 15.87 -50.87
CA GLN A 712 13.59 15.24 -52.13
C GLN A 712 14.92 15.77 -52.62
N THR A 713 15.66 14.89 -53.28
CA THR A 713 16.88 15.18 -54.04
C THR A 713 16.70 14.64 -55.45
N GLN A 714 17.32 15.29 -56.43
CA GLN A 714 17.31 14.82 -57.83
C GLN A 714 18.19 13.58 -58.07
N PHE A 715 19.07 13.23 -57.13
CA PHE A 715 20.07 12.16 -57.29
C PHE A 715 19.65 10.82 -56.69
N SER A 716 18.50 10.75 -56.02
CA SER A 716 17.97 9.52 -55.45
C SER A 716 16.48 9.37 -55.78
N PRO A 717 16.03 8.18 -56.19
CA PRO A 717 14.61 7.91 -56.39
C PRO A 717 13.81 7.90 -55.08
N VAL A 718 14.47 7.78 -53.92
CA VAL A 718 13.84 7.71 -52.60
C VAL A 718 13.62 9.12 -52.04
N ARG A 719 12.36 9.51 -51.91
CA ARG A 719 11.92 10.72 -51.18
C ARG A 719 11.77 10.40 -49.70
N LEU A 720 12.10 11.34 -48.83
CA LEU A 720 12.01 11.15 -47.38
C LEU A 720 10.84 11.90 -46.77
N TYR A 721 10.04 11.20 -45.96
CA TYR A 721 9.08 11.82 -45.05
C TYR A 721 9.74 12.05 -43.69
N VAL A 722 9.77 13.31 -43.24
CA VAL A 722 10.42 13.70 -41.99
C VAL A 722 9.52 13.37 -40.81
N THR A 723 9.91 12.38 -40.00
CA THR A 723 9.21 12.02 -38.76
C THR A 723 9.46 13.04 -37.64
N ASP A 724 8.49 13.17 -36.73
CA ASP A 724 8.67 13.94 -35.50
C ASP A 724 9.73 13.30 -34.60
N LEU A 725 10.39 14.10 -33.75
CA LEU A 725 11.50 13.62 -32.91
C LEU A 725 11.08 12.47 -32.00
N ASP A 726 9.93 12.59 -31.32
CA ASP A 726 9.47 11.56 -30.38
C ASP A 726 9.16 10.24 -31.10
N GLN A 727 8.51 10.33 -32.27
CA GLN A 727 8.25 9.17 -33.13
C GLN A 727 9.56 8.54 -33.63
N PHE A 728 10.53 9.37 -34.03
CA PHE A 728 11.84 8.94 -34.49
C PHE A 728 12.61 8.20 -33.39
N VAL A 729 12.74 8.79 -32.20
CA VAL A 729 13.50 8.21 -31.08
C VAL A 729 12.84 6.93 -30.57
N HIS A 730 11.50 6.91 -30.53
CA HIS A 730 10.76 5.71 -30.18
C HIS A 730 11.04 4.57 -31.17
N HIS A 731 10.85 4.82 -32.48
CA HIS A 731 11.12 3.82 -33.52
C HIS A 731 12.60 3.39 -33.57
N TRP A 732 13.52 4.32 -33.33
CA TRP A 732 14.95 4.00 -33.24
C TRP A 732 15.26 3.02 -32.12
N THR A 733 14.66 3.22 -30.94
CA THR A 733 14.81 2.30 -29.80
C THR A 733 14.30 0.89 -30.16
N LEU A 734 13.16 0.79 -30.85
CA LEU A 734 12.64 -0.50 -31.32
C LEU A 734 13.57 -1.16 -32.33
N THR A 735 14.16 -0.35 -33.22
CA THR A 735 15.11 -0.81 -34.23
C THR A 735 16.32 -1.48 -33.58
N GLU A 736 16.91 -0.86 -32.55
CA GLU A 736 18.06 -1.42 -31.83
C GLU A 736 17.73 -2.78 -31.20
N VAL A 737 16.54 -2.92 -30.63
CA VAL A 737 16.08 -4.18 -30.03
C VAL A 737 15.81 -5.24 -31.10
N VAL A 738 15.18 -4.87 -32.22
CA VAL A 738 14.97 -5.78 -33.36
C VAL A 738 16.30 -6.27 -33.93
N CYS A 739 17.26 -5.37 -34.14
CA CYS A 739 18.61 -5.73 -34.58
C CYS A 739 19.28 -6.68 -33.60
N HIS A 740 19.16 -6.43 -32.29
CA HIS A 740 19.68 -7.34 -31.27
C HIS A 740 19.04 -8.73 -31.36
N CYS A 741 17.72 -8.81 -31.47
CA CYS A 741 16.97 -10.07 -31.64
C CYS A 741 17.29 -10.81 -32.95
N LEU A 742 17.60 -10.10 -34.04
CA LEU A 742 18.06 -10.72 -35.29
C LEU A 742 19.51 -11.20 -35.18
N SER A 743 20.36 -10.46 -34.45
CA SER A 743 21.78 -10.79 -34.28
C SER A 743 22.04 -12.00 -33.38
N SER A 744 21.08 -12.34 -32.50
CA SER A 744 21.12 -13.53 -31.65
C SER A 744 20.77 -14.82 -32.40
N ILE A 745 20.23 -14.73 -33.63
CA ILE A 745 19.89 -15.89 -34.45
C ILE A 745 21.18 -16.56 -34.95
N PRO A 746 21.36 -17.88 -34.75
CA PRO A 746 22.61 -18.57 -35.09
C PRO A 746 23.01 -18.47 -36.57
N SER A 747 22.03 -18.51 -37.48
CA SER A 747 22.23 -18.52 -38.93
C SER A 747 22.16 -17.11 -39.52
N ARG A 748 23.27 -16.36 -39.44
CA ARG A 748 23.34 -14.96 -39.93
C ARG A 748 23.10 -14.81 -41.43
N ILE A 749 23.63 -15.72 -42.24
CA ILE A 749 23.48 -15.68 -43.71
C ILE A 749 22.01 -15.82 -44.11
N GLN A 750 21.30 -16.81 -43.55
CA GLN A 750 19.88 -17.00 -43.84
C GLN A 750 19.03 -15.82 -43.32
N CYS A 751 19.38 -15.26 -42.17
CA CYS A 751 18.75 -14.04 -41.67
C CYS A 751 18.91 -12.86 -42.64
N CYS A 752 20.10 -12.70 -43.23
CA CYS A 752 20.36 -11.69 -44.26
C CYS A 752 19.56 -11.95 -45.55
N ASP A 753 19.46 -13.21 -45.99
CA ASP A 753 18.64 -13.59 -47.16
C ASP A 753 17.15 -13.28 -46.95
N ILE A 754 16.60 -13.61 -45.78
CA ILE A 754 15.20 -13.33 -45.42
C ILE A 754 14.96 -11.82 -45.39
N LEU A 755 15.83 -11.06 -44.72
CA LEU A 755 15.72 -9.60 -44.64
C LEU A 755 15.83 -8.95 -46.03
N GLN A 756 16.76 -9.41 -46.86
CA GLN A 756 16.90 -8.97 -48.26
C GLN A 756 15.62 -9.22 -49.05
N SER A 757 15.05 -10.43 -48.97
CA SER A 757 13.81 -10.78 -49.64
C SER A 757 12.64 -9.87 -49.21
N ALA A 758 12.52 -9.61 -47.90
CA ALA A 758 11.50 -8.73 -47.35
C ALA A 758 11.65 -7.28 -47.84
N ILE A 759 12.86 -6.72 -47.80
CA ILE A 759 13.14 -5.36 -48.28
C ILE A 759 12.84 -5.25 -49.79
N CYS A 760 13.37 -6.18 -50.59
CA CYS A 760 13.17 -6.19 -52.04
C CYS A 760 11.69 -6.29 -52.43
N LYS A 761 10.91 -7.08 -51.68
CA LYS A 761 9.49 -7.28 -51.97
C LYS A 761 8.60 -6.12 -51.51
N HIS A 762 8.90 -5.51 -50.37
CA HIS A 762 7.97 -4.58 -49.70
C HIS A 762 8.39 -3.11 -49.72
N LEU A 763 9.69 -2.79 -49.83
CA LEU A 763 10.18 -1.42 -49.72
C LEU A 763 10.76 -0.85 -51.01
N VAL A 764 11.34 -1.68 -51.89
CA VAL A 764 11.99 -1.18 -53.12
C VAL A 764 11.02 -0.47 -54.07
N GLY A 765 9.73 -0.86 -54.07
CA GLY A 765 8.69 -0.19 -54.86
C GLY A 765 8.12 1.08 -54.24
N VAL A 766 8.56 1.47 -53.04
CA VAL A 766 8.02 2.61 -52.28
C VAL A 766 8.88 3.85 -52.53
N ASN A 767 8.29 4.89 -53.12
CA ASN A 767 9.01 6.10 -53.54
C ASN A 767 9.13 7.15 -52.43
N LEU A 768 8.20 7.20 -51.48
CA LEU A 768 8.25 8.07 -50.29
C LEU A 768 8.40 7.22 -49.04
N LEU A 769 9.55 7.29 -48.38
CA LEU A 769 9.89 6.49 -47.20
C LEU A 769 10.11 7.40 -45.98
N PRO A 770 9.61 7.05 -44.78
CA PRO A 770 9.96 7.78 -43.56
C PRO A 770 11.46 7.72 -43.29
N ASP A 771 12.03 8.85 -42.87
CA ASP A 771 13.46 8.95 -42.55
C ASP A 771 13.90 7.99 -41.44
N SER A 772 13.04 7.75 -40.44
CA SER A 772 13.24 6.71 -39.43
C SER A 772 13.36 5.32 -40.08
N THR A 773 12.47 4.98 -41.02
CA THR A 773 12.46 3.66 -41.68
C THR A 773 13.68 3.46 -42.56
N ALA A 774 14.06 4.49 -43.33
CA ALA A 774 15.27 4.47 -44.15
C ALA A 774 16.53 4.23 -43.29
N GLY A 775 16.63 4.94 -42.16
CA GLY A 775 17.71 4.78 -41.20
C GLY A 775 17.70 3.40 -40.54
N SER A 776 16.54 2.92 -40.10
CA SER A 776 16.39 1.61 -39.45
C SER A 776 16.80 0.45 -40.35
N VAL A 777 16.40 0.48 -41.63
CA VAL A 777 16.78 -0.55 -42.60
C VAL A 777 18.29 -0.53 -42.87
N LEU A 778 18.91 0.64 -43.02
CA LEU A 778 20.36 0.76 -43.18
C LEU A 778 21.11 0.23 -41.95
N THR A 779 20.67 0.61 -40.75
CA THR A 779 21.23 0.14 -39.49
C THR A 779 21.13 -1.39 -39.41
N ALA A 780 19.94 -1.96 -39.62
CA ALA A 780 19.71 -3.40 -39.53
C ALA A 780 20.57 -4.20 -40.51
N VAL A 781 20.61 -3.81 -41.80
CA VAL A 781 21.44 -4.52 -42.78
C VAL A 781 22.92 -4.36 -42.44
N SER A 782 23.38 -3.17 -42.04
CA SER A 782 24.79 -2.94 -41.70
C SER A 782 25.27 -3.72 -40.48
N GLN A 783 24.40 -3.97 -39.50
CA GLN A 783 24.74 -4.72 -38.29
C GLN A 783 24.66 -6.24 -38.48
N LEU A 784 23.76 -6.71 -39.35
CA LEU A 784 23.50 -8.14 -39.55
C LEU A 784 24.35 -8.78 -40.64
N ILE A 785 24.88 -7.98 -41.58
CA ILE A 785 25.60 -8.49 -42.74
C ILE A 785 26.81 -9.34 -42.32
N ASP A 786 26.77 -10.61 -42.73
CA ASP A 786 27.91 -11.51 -42.59
C ASP A 786 28.93 -11.23 -43.71
N PRO A 787 30.25 -11.23 -43.45
CA PRO A 787 31.26 -11.03 -44.48
C PRO A 787 31.17 -12.02 -45.66
N ALA A 788 30.61 -13.22 -45.45
CA ALA A 788 30.40 -14.22 -46.49
C ALA A 788 29.08 -14.01 -47.27
N PHE A 789 28.18 -13.16 -46.79
CA PHE A 789 26.92 -12.84 -47.47
C PHE A 789 27.16 -11.88 -48.65
N ILE A 790 26.54 -12.17 -49.79
CA ILE A 790 26.62 -11.33 -51.00
C ILE A 790 25.27 -10.68 -51.25
N PRO A 791 25.11 -9.38 -50.94
CA PRO A 791 23.89 -8.64 -51.25
C PRO A 791 23.60 -8.61 -52.75
N ASN A 792 22.33 -8.78 -53.11
CA ASN A 792 21.90 -8.67 -54.50
C ASN A 792 21.92 -7.19 -54.97
N GLU A 793 21.94 -6.98 -56.29
CA GLU A 793 22.00 -5.62 -56.85
C GLU A 793 20.77 -4.77 -56.50
N CYS A 794 19.61 -5.39 -56.31
CA CYS A 794 18.36 -4.70 -55.98
C CYS A 794 18.44 -4.03 -54.60
N LEU A 795 18.85 -4.80 -53.59
CA LEU A 795 19.08 -4.34 -52.23
C LEU A 795 20.16 -3.26 -52.20
N LEU A 796 21.30 -3.48 -52.86
CA LEU A 796 22.40 -2.50 -52.85
C LEU A 796 22.01 -1.16 -53.48
N LYS A 797 21.25 -1.16 -54.59
CA LYS A 797 20.76 0.08 -55.22
C LYS A 797 19.77 0.82 -54.32
N PHE A 798 18.87 0.08 -53.68
CA PHE A 798 17.92 0.64 -52.74
C PHE A 798 18.63 1.26 -51.52
N LEU A 799 19.55 0.52 -50.87
CA LEU A 799 20.31 1.03 -49.73
C LEU A 799 21.19 2.23 -50.10
N ALA A 800 21.79 2.23 -51.30
CA ALA A 800 22.57 3.38 -51.78
C ALA A 800 21.68 4.62 -51.94
N SER A 801 20.46 4.44 -52.46
CA SER A 801 19.45 5.51 -52.60
C SER A 801 19.01 6.05 -51.24
N CYS A 802 18.72 5.16 -50.27
CA CYS A 802 18.39 5.55 -48.90
C CYS A 802 19.53 6.30 -48.21
N CYS A 803 20.76 5.77 -48.29
CA CYS A 803 21.94 6.37 -47.67
C CYS A 803 22.20 7.78 -48.21
N TYR A 804 22.11 7.95 -49.53
CA TYR A 804 22.26 9.26 -50.16
C TYR A 804 21.14 10.23 -49.73
N SER A 805 19.87 9.82 -49.80
CA SER A 805 18.75 10.67 -49.40
C SER A 805 18.84 11.11 -47.94
N LEU A 806 19.30 10.23 -47.04
CA LEU A 806 19.53 10.55 -45.63
C LEU A 806 20.70 11.52 -45.44
N LEU A 807 21.83 11.30 -46.12
CA LEU A 807 22.99 12.21 -46.05
C LEU A 807 22.64 13.62 -46.57
N TYR A 808 21.84 13.69 -47.64
CA TYR A 808 21.30 14.94 -48.14
C TYR A 808 20.35 15.61 -47.12
N PHE A 809 19.45 14.83 -46.52
CA PHE A 809 18.53 15.30 -45.48
C PHE A 809 19.26 15.86 -44.25
N ILE A 810 20.27 15.13 -43.75
CA ILE A 810 21.13 15.51 -42.62
C ILE A 810 21.75 16.91 -42.79
N LEU A 811 22.10 17.30 -44.02
CA LEU A 811 22.72 18.59 -44.32
C LEU A 811 21.72 19.72 -44.61
N THR A 812 20.50 19.36 -45.00
CA THR A 812 19.40 20.31 -45.25
C THR A 812 18.52 20.52 -44.01
N LEU A 813 18.78 19.80 -42.92
CA LEU A 813 18.20 20.03 -41.60
C LEU A 813 18.70 21.36 -41.01
N GLU A 814 17.77 22.24 -40.64
CA GLU A 814 18.09 23.47 -39.91
C GLU A 814 18.72 23.12 -38.54
N LYS A 815 19.95 23.60 -38.32
CA LYS A 815 20.77 23.31 -37.12
C LYS A 815 20.24 23.88 -35.79
N ASN A 816 19.09 24.55 -35.77
CA ASN A 816 18.71 25.44 -34.67
C ASN A 816 17.77 24.84 -33.60
N SER A 817 17.60 23.51 -33.52
CA SER A 817 16.88 22.87 -32.41
C SER A 817 17.68 21.71 -31.79
N ARG A 818 17.70 21.61 -30.45
CA ARG A 818 18.38 20.51 -29.71
C ARG A 818 17.86 19.11 -30.08
N GLY A 819 16.65 19.01 -30.64
CA GLY A 819 16.09 17.75 -31.14
C GLY A 819 16.72 17.28 -32.44
N ASN A 820 17.02 18.21 -33.36
CA ASN A 820 17.60 17.88 -34.66
C ASN A 820 19.03 17.33 -34.54
N THR A 821 19.78 17.66 -33.47
CA THR A 821 21.14 17.14 -33.27
C THR A 821 21.16 15.65 -32.92
N GLN A 822 20.23 15.18 -32.07
CA GLN A 822 20.13 13.75 -31.74
C GLN A 822 19.77 12.92 -32.98
N LYS A 823 18.79 13.40 -33.76
CA LYS A 823 18.38 12.76 -35.02
C LYS A 823 19.51 12.75 -36.05
N TRP A 824 20.29 13.84 -36.11
CA TRP A 824 21.49 13.95 -36.95
C TRP A 824 22.52 12.89 -36.57
N ASP A 825 22.88 12.76 -35.29
CA ASP A 825 23.91 11.83 -34.82
C ASP A 825 23.56 10.37 -35.15
N LEU A 826 22.29 9.98 -34.92
CA LEU A 826 21.81 8.62 -35.16
C LEU A 826 21.79 8.26 -36.66
N LEU A 827 21.25 9.15 -37.50
CA LEU A 827 21.20 8.93 -38.95
C LEU A 827 22.60 8.98 -39.58
N TRP A 828 23.45 9.92 -39.15
CA TRP A 828 24.83 10.02 -39.62
C TRP A 828 25.63 8.77 -39.28
N SER A 829 25.52 8.28 -38.04
CA SER A 829 26.14 7.03 -37.60
C SER A 829 25.69 5.85 -38.46
N SER A 830 24.38 5.70 -38.71
CA SER A 830 23.82 4.63 -39.55
C SER A 830 24.32 4.66 -40.99
N CYS A 831 24.37 5.84 -41.62
CA CYS A 831 24.94 5.98 -42.96
C CYS A 831 26.43 5.62 -43.00
N LEU A 832 27.20 6.04 -42.00
CA LEU A 832 28.63 5.70 -41.92
C LEU A 832 28.83 4.20 -41.71
N THR A 833 28.12 3.56 -40.77
CA THR A 833 28.25 2.13 -40.52
C THR A 833 27.87 1.31 -41.76
N ALA A 834 26.83 1.71 -42.48
CA ALA A 834 26.44 1.08 -43.74
C ALA A 834 27.53 1.21 -44.82
N LEU A 835 28.13 2.39 -45.00
CA LEU A 835 29.18 2.61 -45.99
C LEU A 835 30.48 1.84 -45.69
N ILE A 836 30.74 1.55 -44.42
CA ILE A 836 31.90 0.76 -43.96
C ILE A 836 31.63 -0.75 -44.15
N HIS A 837 30.51 -1.25 -43.65
CA HIS A 837 30.29 -2.70 -43.53
C HIS A 837 29.64 -3.33 -44.75
N ILE A 838 28.85 -2.59 -45.55
CA ILE A 838 28.13 -3.16 -46.69
C ILE A 838 29.02 -3.11 -47.95
N PRO A 839 29.43 -4.26 -48.51
CA PRO A 839 30.29 -4.30 -49.68
C PRO A 839 29.65 -3.60 -50.88
N ARG A 840 30.46 -2.87 -51.67
CA ARG A 840 30.05 -2.13 -52.89
C ARG A 840 29.03 -1.00 -52.69
N LEU A 841 28.53 -0.74 -51.47
CA LEU A 841 27.53 0.31 -51.23
C LEU A 841 28.05 1.70 -51.59
N LEU A 842 29.23 2.09 -51.08
CA LEU A 842 29.85 3.38 -51.40
C LEU A 842 30.05 3.57 -52.90
N ARG A 843 30.48 2.52 -53.61
CA ARG A 843 30.67 2.55 -55.06
C ARG A 843 29.36 2.86 -55.80
N LEU A 844 28.28 2.18 -55.43
CA LEU A 844 26.97 2.38 -56.06
C LEU A 844 26.36 3.73 -55.71
N MET A 845 26.56 4.21 -54.47
CA MET A 845 26.16 5.56 -54.07
C MET A 845 26.85 6.62 -54.93
N LEU A 846 28.17 6.50 -55.14
CA LEU A 846 28.93 7.42 -55.98
C LEU A 846 28.52 7.34 -57.46
N GLN A 847 28.23 6.15 -57.98
CA GLN A 847 27.72 5.98 -59.35
C GLN A 847 26.31 6.57 -59.56
N GLY A 848 25.52 6.67 -58.48
CA GLY A 848 24.20 7.30 -58.49
C GLY A 848 24.25 8.83 -58.61
N VAL A 849 25.36 9.45 -58.21
CA VAL A 849 25.56 10.91 -58.31
C VAL A 849 25.93 11.27 -59.76
N LYS A 850 24.93 11.34 -60.64
CA LYS A 850 25.09 11.84 -62.01
C LYS A 850 24.82 13.33 -62.07
N VAL A 851 25.89 14.12 -62.09
CA VAL A 851 25.81 15.58 -62.11
C VAL A 851 25.44 16.05 -63.52
N ASN A 852 24.31 16.75 -63.64
CA ASN A 852 23.79 17.30 -64.89
C ASN A 852 23.52 18.81 -64.74
N GLY A 853 23.30 19.54 -65.83
CA GLY A 853 23.02 20.99 -65.79
C GLY A 853 21.79 21.41 -64.97
N SER A 854 20.86 20.50 -64.68
CA SER A 854 19.64 20.74 -63.87
C SER A 854 19.86 20.67 -62.35
N SER A 855 21.04 20.25 -61.89
CA SER A 855 21.31 19.97 -60.46
C SER A 855 22.10 21.07 -59.75
N GLN A 856 22.15 22.29 -60.30
CA GLN A 856 23.00 23.38 -59.80
C GLN A 856 22.71 23.76 -58.33
N GLU A 857 21.45 23.70 -57.91
CA GLU A 857 21.03 24.07 -56.54
C GLU A 857 21.50 23.06 -55.47
N GLU A 858 21.70 21.78 -55.84
CA GLU A 858 22.09 20.72 -54.91
C GLU A 858 23.63 20.51 -54.85
N LEU A 859 24.40 21.08 -55.80
CA LEU A 859 25.86 20.93 -55.88
C LEU A 859 26.61 21.25 -54.57
N PRO A 860 26.32 22.36 -53.85
CA PRO A 860 27.02 22.68 -52.61
C PRO A 860 26.77 21.63 -51.50
N VAL A 861 25.55 21.06 -51.46
CA VAL A 861 25.18 20.03 -50.49
C VAL A 861 25.92 18.74 -50.79
N ILE A 862 26.02 18.34 -52.06
CA ILE A 862 26.76 17.14 -52.49
C ILE A 862 28.23 17.24 -52.13
N ALA A 863 28.85 18.38 -52.47
CA ALA A 863 30.24 18.62 -52.17
C ALA A 863 30.50 18.59 -50.67
N GLN A 864 29.57 19.10 -49.87
CA GLN A 864 29.61 19.01 -48.42
C GLN A 864 29.50 17.57 -47.91
N VAL A 865 28.60 16.74 -48.46
CA VAL A 865 28.51 15.29 -48.12
C VAL A 865 29.84 14.61 -48.39
N LEU A 866 30.37 14.74 -49.61
CA LEU A 866 31.63 14.11 -50.01
C LEU A 866 32.78 14.58 -49.12
N ARG A 867 32.85 15.88 -48.82
CA ARG A 867 33.85 16.43 -47.91
C ARG A 867 33.78 15.82 -46.51
N LEU A 868 32.57 15.67 -45.95
CA LEU A 868 32.39 15.06 -44.62
C LEU A 868 32.76 13.58 -44.62
N LEU A 869 32.43 12.84 -45.67
CA LEU A 869 32.81 11.43 -45.80
C LEU A 869 34.34 11.26 -45.98
N LEU A 870 35.00 12.13 -46.75
CA LEU A 870 36.46 12.11 -46.95
C LEU A 870 37.25 12.45 -45.67
N LYS A 871 36.64 13.19 -44.74
CA LYS A 871 37.21 13.47 -43.40
C LYS A 871 37.20 12.24 -42.47
N GLN A 872 36.37 11.23 -42.74
CA GLN A 872 36.23 10.07 -41.87
C GLN A 872 37.37 9.07 -42.08
N ALA A 873 38.20 8.88 -41.05
CA ALA A 873 39.32 7.94 -41.08
C ALA A 873 38.91 6.49 -41.40
N GLN A 874 37.74 6.06 -40.91
CA GLN A 874 37.22 4.70 -41.10
C GLN A 874 36.86 4.39 -42.56
N LEU A 875 36.49 5.40 -43.36
CA LEU A 875 36.12 5.23 -44.77
C LEU A 875 37.31 5.31 -45.73
N ARG A 876 38.50 5.67 -45.23
CA ARG A 876 39.66 5.97 -46.10
C ARG A 876 40.03 4.83 -47.05
N GLN A 877 40.01 3.58 -46.59
CA GLN A 877 40.30 2.42 -47.45
C GLN A 877 39.25 2.26 -48.55
N HIS A 878 37.96 2.43 -48.22
CA HIS A 878 36.87 2.38 -49.20
C HIS A 878 36.93 3.56 -50.20
N MET A 879 37.34 4.74 -49.75
CA MET A 879 37.52 5.93 -50.61
C MET A 879 38.69 5.72 -51.58
N VAL A 880 39.83 5.21 -51.12
CA VAL A 880 40.97 4.88 -51.98
C VAL A 880 40.59 3.82 -53.03
N ALA A 881 39.83 2.80 -52.64
CA ALA A 881 39.35 1.78 -53.57
C ALA A 881 38.41 2.33 -54.66
N ASN A 882 37.79 3.50 -54.46
CA ASN A 882 36.89 4.15 -55.41
C ASN A 882 37.45 5.50 -55.94
N ALA A 883 38.76 5.73 -55.83
CA ALA A 883 39.40 7.01 -56.16
C ALA A 883 39.09 7.51 -57.59
N ALA A 884 39.05 6.61 -58.58
CA ALA A 884 38.74 6.98 -59.97
C ALA A 884 37.30 7.49 -60.14
N LEU A 885 36.33 6.88 -59.47
CA LEU A 885 34.93 7.32 -59.50
C LEU A 885 34.75 8.64 -58.74
N LEU A 886 35.44 8.80 -57.60
CA LEU A 886 35.44 10.07 -56.86
C LEU A 886 36.03 11.21 -57.69
N GLN A 887 37.14 10.95 -58.40
CA GLN A 887 37.76 11.94 -59.28
C GLN A 887 36.79 12.37 -60.39
N GLN A 888 36.08 11.41 -60.99
CA GLN A 888 35.06 11.69 -62.01
C GLN A 888 33.93 12.56 -61.46
N VAL A 889 33.34 12.19 -60.31
CA VAL A 889 32.26 12.97 -59.69
C VAL A 889 32.72 14.39 -59.33
N ILE A 890 33.93 14.56 -58.79
CA ILE A 890 34.48 15.88 -58.46
C ILE A 890 34.73 16.72 -59.72
N GLN A 891 35.19 16.09 -60.80
CA GLN A 891 35.35 16.76 -62.10
C GLN A 891 34.00 17.20 -62.67
N ASP A 892 32.97 16.36 -62.57
CA ASP A 892 31.62 16.67 -63.05
C ASP A 892 30.97 17.81 -62.23
N ILE A 893 31.18 17.84 -60.90
CA ILE A 893 30.80 18.96 -60.03
C ILE A 893 31.52 20.26 -60.46
N THR A 894 32.80 20.17 -60.78
CA THR A 894 33.62 21.33 -61.19
C THR A 894 33.19 21.86 -62.56
N ASN A 895 32.83 20.97 -63.50
CA ASN A 895 32.43 21.32 -64.87
C ASN A 895 31.00 21.90 -64.96
N CYS A 896 30.08 21.47 -64.10
CA CYS A 896 28.68 21.94 -64.13
C CYS A 896 28.47 23.32 -63.46
N LYS A 897 29.52 23.90 -62.88
CA LYS A 897 29.49 25.21 -62.25
C LYS A 897 29.75 26.32 -63.27
N THR A 898 28.83 27.27 -63.40
CA THR A 898 28.87 28.36 -64.40
C THR A 898 29.10 29.77 -63.82
N GLY A 899 29.72 29.90 -62.64
CA GLY A 899 29.94 31.20 -61.97
C GLY A 899 31.39 31.48 -61.57
N ASP A 900 31.86 32.73 -61.80
CA ASP A 900 33.26 33.20 -61.69
C ASP A 900 33.85 33.27 -60.26
N GLY A 901 33.07 33.03 -59.20
CA GLY A 901 33.58 33.05 -57.82
C GLY A 901 34.06 31.69 -57.35
N GLN A 902 35.32 31.52 -56.93
CA GLN A 902 35.77 30.30 -56.22
C GLN A 902 35.04 30.18 -54.88
N GLU A 903 34.07 29.29 -54.79
CA GLU A 903 33.33 29.05 -53.57
C GLU A 903 34.16 28.17 -52.63
N GLN A 904 34.25 28.58 -51.36
CA GLN A 904 35.11 27.94 -50.34
C GLN A 904 34.88 26.41 -50.22
N TRP A 905 33.65 25.94 -50.41
CA TRP A 905 33.31 24.53 -50.33
C TRP A 905 33.99 23.67 -51.41
N LEU A 906 34.22 24.22 -52.62
CA LEU A 906 34.84 23.50 -53.73
C LEU A 906 36.34 23.36 -53.51
N THR A 907 37.00 24.43 -53.04
CA THR A 907 38.41 24.41 -52.64
C THR A 907 38.64 23.42 -51.49
N GLU A 908 37.75 23.43 -50.49
CA GLU A 908 37.82 22.46 -49.39
C GLU A 908 37.62 21.01 -49.86
N LEU A 909 36.70 20.74 -50.79
CA LEU A 909 36.50 19.39 -51.34
C LEU A 909 37.77 18.87 -52.03
N HIS A 910 38.39 19.67 -52.90
CA HIS A 910 39.64 19.33 -53.59
C HIS A 910 40.80 19.10 -52.61
N TYR A 911 40.88 19.90 -51.54
CA TYR A 911 41.86 19.73 -50.47
C TYR A 911 41.70 18.38 -49.74
N TRP A 912 40.48 18.04 -49.30
CA TRP A 912 40.21 16.78 -48.60
C TRP A 912 40.35 15.55 -49.50
N PHE A 913 39.98 15.65 -50.77
CA PHE A 913 40.24 14.61 -51.77
C PHE A 913 41.75 14.35 -51.91
N SER A 914 42.54 15.42 -52.06
CA SER A 914 44.00 15.31 -52.15
C SER A 914 44.59 14.64 -50.90
N ILE A 915 44.19 15.05 -49.69
CA ILE A 915 44.72 14.47 -48.44
C ILE A 915 44.37 12.99 -48.28
N SER A 916 43.11 12.63 -48.54
CA SER A 916 42.60 11.28 -48.33
C SER A 916 43.26 10.24 -49.27
N ILE A 917 43.61 10.65 -50.50
CA ILE A 917 44.20 9.79 -51.53
C ILE A 917 45.74 9.82 -51.54
N THR A 918 46.38 10.96 -51.26
CA THR A 918 47.86 11.09 -51.33
C THR A 918 48.60 10.53 -50.12
N ALA A 919 47.92 10.38 -48.98
CA ALA A 919 48.54 9.80 -47.80
C ALA A 919 48.71 8.27 -48.00
N ARG A 920 49.89 7.85 -48.48
CA ARG A 920 50.34 6.44 -48.47
C ARG A 920 50.45 5.90 -47.03
N PRO A 921 50.30 4.59 -46.79
CA PRO A 921 50.65 4.01 -45.50
C PRO A 921 52.16 4.18 -45.30
N ARG A 922 52.58 4.85 -44.23
CA ARG A 922 53.97 4.73 -43.75
C ARG A 922 54.12 3.32 -43.17
N GLY A 923 54.55 2.39 -44.01
CA GLY A 923 54.94 1.03 -43.61
C GLY A 923 56.45 0.86 -43.74
N THR A 924 57.04 0.29 -42.68
CA THR A 924 58.23 -0.59 -42.72
C THR A 924 59.55 0.03 -43.17
N THR A 925 60.34 0.49 -42.20
CA THR A 925 61.79 0.50 -42.29
C THR A 925 62.31 -0.94 -42.43
N SER A 926 62.95 -1.20 -43.56
CA SER A 926 64.07 -2.13 -43.78
C SER A 926 64.50 -3.03 -42.62
N LEU A 927 64.38 -4.35 -42.82
CA LEU A 927 65.31 -5.32 -42.26
C LEU A 927 65.97 -6.08 -43.44
N PRO A 928 67.29 -6.29 -43.40
CA PRO A 928 68.02 -6.85 -44.53
C PRO A 928 67.87 -8.37 -44.61
N VAL A 929 68.07 -8.84 -45.83
CA VAL A 929 68.16 -10.23 -46.28
C VAL A 929 69.23 -11.01 -45.50
N THR A 930 68.89 -12.21 -45.03
CA THR A 930 69.80 -13.36 -44.98
C THR A 930 69.01 -14.65 -45.20
N TYR A 931 69.40 -15.33 -46.28
CA TYR A 931 69.11 -16.68 -46.80
C TYR A 931 67.93 -17.49 -46.28
#